data_AF-A0A0G0UPD1-F1
#
_entry.id   AF-A0A0G0UPD1-F1
#
_cell.length_a   1.000
_cell.length_b   1.000
_cell.length_c   1.000
_cell.angle_alpha   90.00
_cell.angle_beta   90.00
_cell.angle_gamma   90.00
#
_symmetry.space_group_name_H-M   'P 1'
#
loop_
_entity.id
_entity.type
_entity.pdbx_description
1 polymer ?
#
loop_
_entity_poly.entity_id
_entity_poly.type
_entity_poly.pdbx_seq_one_letter_code
_entity_poly.pdbx_strand_id
1 'polypeptide(L)'
;MMNFLTNILPSLSHLGVWGYWLVLLAALLESLVLVGVVVPGAVLVVFAGFLSSQGYLDIGDLIWFAAIGAILGDSISYYLGTKGTRFFHNENKWLKADHLEGGKRFFHKHGSKSIFLARFVGPLRAIVPFVAGISGMKKRQFLFWNIISAFLWSASHLLLGYFFGNAFTAIEVWSTRVGYAIGAILVFFALIYVIRFITVKHGRQIAEFIRSVLSSIGNAISSNPDVQKLVKRYPIFFGFIKTRTNRTSFSGLPLTLIVVGFVYVLSLFFGIIQDVLTSDVIVAADLRIANLLAYFRSPELTKVFLWITLFGKLQIVIGLAIIVSAILWIWKKRNYIMYLWLVLVAEGIFSYLGKLLIHRDRPSNPVYLEHTFSFPSGHAMVAVAFYGFLAYILIRHIKNWKTKVNIFFITLVIILAIGFSRLYLGVHYVSDVWGGYLLGFLILTTVTALYEWRKNKAEQEHVVISKNIKLATFGLISAGAIFYVGFALQYRPPIVVPAQAVIQSIDRDISTYFSEHKILKYSETLIGNPQEPLGFIFLAKDDATLTQSFEKAGWSSADRVSIKSVAKIAEAAVLRRQYFNAPMTPSFWNAAVNDFGFEKPTQANSVDERHHIRIWKTNITQDGLSVYVGTASLDTAIKWLITHRINPDIDTEKSFVKDSLQSASVIENSQEIQFVDPVLGTNFSNDAFFTNGKLYIVKFK
;
A
#
# COMPACT_ATOMS: atom_id res chain seq x y z
N MET A 1 18.43 -3.43 -7.63
CA MET A 1 17.80 -4.08 -8.79
C MET A 1 17.77 -3.16 -10.02
N MET A 2 17.39 -1.87 -9.89
CA MET A 2 17.47 -0.90 -11.00
C MET A 2 18.86 -0.74 -11.60
N ASN A 3 19.93 -0.59 -10.80
CA ASN A 3 21.30 -0.48 -11.33
C ASN A 3 21.77 -1.68 -12.16
N PHE A 4 21.16 -2.87 -11.95
CA PHE A 4 21.47 -4.07 -12.72
C PHE A 4 20.78 -4.03 -14.10
N LEU A 5 19.52 -3.57 -14.14
CA LEU A 5 18.76 -3.42 -15.38
C LEU A 5 19.28 -2.26 -16.24
N THR A 6 19.59 -1.11 -15.65
CA THR A 6 20.09 0.07 -16.39
C THR A 6 21.46 -0.14 -17.03
N ASN A 7 22.28 -1.05 -16.49
CA ASN A 7 23.59 -1.38 -17.05
C ASN A 7 23.51 -2.50 -18.10
N ILE A 8 22.56 -3.43 -17.98
CA ILE A 8 22.40 -4.56 -18.91
C ILE A 8 21.55 -4.19 -20.13
N LEU A 9 20.50 -3.36 -19.97
CA LEU A 9 19.58 -2.99 -21.06
C LEU A 9 20.27 -2.33 -22.27
N PRO A 10 21.22 -1.40 -22.11
CA PRO A 10 22.00 -0.86 -23.23
C PRO A 10 22.96 -1.87 -23.84
N SER A 11 23.38 -2.88 -23.08
CA SER A 11 24.20 -3.99 -23.59
C SER A 11 23.37 -4.96 -24.44
N LEU A 12 22.08 -5.12 -24.11
CA LEU A 12 21.11 -5.93 -24.84
C LEU A 12 20.60 -5.25 -26.12
N SER A 13 20.61 -3.92 -26.21
CA SER A 13 20.23 -3.22 -27.46
C SER A 13 21.20 -3.52 -28.61
N HIS A 14 22.45 -3.86 -28.29
CA HIS A 14 23.43 -4.35 -29.27
C HIS A 14 23.20 -5.80 -29.72
N LEU A 15 22.34 -6.58 -29.04
CA LEU A 15 22.04 -7.93 -29.48
C LEU A 15 21.17 -7.94 -30.75
N GLY A 16 20.32 -6.93 -31.00
CA GLY A 16 19.52 -6.82 -32.22
C GLY A 16 18.93 -8.16 -32.67
N VAL A 17 19.31 -8.61 -33.87
CA VAL A 17 18.88 -9.90 -34.47
C VAL A 17 19.21 -11.13 -33.58
N TRP A 18 20.27 -11.09 -32.79
CA TRP A 18 20.65 -12.19 -31.88
C TRP A 18 19.65 -12.45 -30.77
N GLY A 19 18.85 -11.45 -30.39
CA GLY A 19 17.76 -11.63 -29.40
C GLY A 19 16.72 -12.65 -29.87
N TYR A 20 16.35 -12.61 -31.16
CA TYR A 20 15.41 -13.55 -31.77
C TYR A 20 15.97 -14.98 -31.83
N TRP A 21 17.24 -15.12 -32.18
CA TRP A 21 17.93 -16.42 -32.21
C TRP A 21 18.08 -17.04 -30.82
N LEU A 22 18.33 -16.22 -29.80
CA LEU A 22 18.41 -16.67 -28.42
C LEU A 22 17.05 -17.21 -27.93
N VAL A 23 15.95 -16.52 -28.27
CA VAL A 23 14.58 -16.96 -27.95
C VAL A 23 14.24 -18.26 -28.68
N LEU A 24 14.61 -18.39 -29.95
CA LEU A 24 14.47 -19.64 -30.70
C LEU A 24 15.23 -20.79 -30.03
N LEU A 25 16.49 -20.56 -29.66
CA LEU A 25 17.32 -21.56 -29.01
C LEU A 25 16.76 -21.94 -27.62
N ALA A 26 16.30 -20.96 -26.85
CA ALA A 26 15.69 -21.19 -25.54
C ALA A 26 14.41 -22.05 -25.67
N ALA A 27 13.53 -21.70 -26.61
CA ALA A 27 12.31 -22.46 -26.88
C ALA A 27 12.62 -23.89 -27.38
N LEU A 28 13.65 -24.04 -28.21
CA LEU A 28 14.10 -25.34 -28.71
C LEU A 28 14.64 -26.22 -27.59
N LEU A 29 15.58 -25.72 -26.79
CA LEU A 29 16.20 -26.47 -25.69
C LEU A 29 15.16 -26.88 -24.64
N GLU A 30 14.19 -26.01 -24.39
CA GLU A 30 13.09 -26.28 -23.47
C GLU A 30 12.08 -27.33 -23.99
N SER A 31 11.97 -27.46 -25.31
CA SER A 31 11.15 -28.48 -25.97
C SER A 31 11.87 -29.82 -26.18
N LEU A 32 13.18 -29.88 -25.90
CA LEU A 32 13.95 -31.12 -25.98
C LEU A 32 13.70 -32.01 -24.77
N VAL A 33 13.54 -33.31 -25.01
CA VAL A 33 13.43 -34.32 -23.96
C VAL A 33 14.68 -34.30 -23.07
N LEU A 34 14.48 -34.45 -21.75
CA LEU A 34 15.48 -34.34 -20.67
C LEU A 34 16.05 -32.93 -20.45
N VAL A 35 16.47 -32.23 -21.50
CA VAL A 35 17.01 -30.86 -21.42
C VAL A 35 15.93 -29.88 -20.93
N GLY A 36 14.73 -29.98 -21.50
CA GLY A 36 13.60 -29.11 -21.18
C GLY A 36 12.98 -29.32 -19.80
N VAL A 37 13.36 -30.38 -19.09
CA VAL A 37 13.00 -30.57 -17.68
C VAL A 37 13.87 -29.68 -16.77
N VAL A 38 15.08 -29.34 -17.21
CA VAL A 38 16.08 -28.58 -16.45
C VAL A 38 16.14 -27.12 -16.89
N VAL A 39 15.99 -26.84 -18.19
CA VAL A 39 16.12 -25.50 -18.77
C VAL A 39 14.79 -24.73 -18.67
N PRO A 40 14.72 -23.61 -17.93
CA PRO A 40 13.48 -22.82 -17.77
C PRO A 40 13.29 -21.83 -18.93
N GLY A 41 13.23 -22.31 -20.17
CA GLY A 41 13.12 -21.47 -21.37
C GLY A 41 11.89 -20.55 -21.41
N ALA A 42 10.79 -20.92 -20.76
CA ALA A 42 9.54 -20.17 -20.75
C ALA A 42 9.72 -18.82 -20.05
N VAL A 43 10.61 -18.77 -19.05
CA VAL A 43 10.97 -17.53 -18.36
C VAL A 43 11.68 -16.57 -19.33
N LEU A 44 12.59 -17.09 -20.16
CA LEU A 44 13.28 -16.30 -21.18
C LEU A 44 12.34 -15.83 -22.29
N VAL A 45 11.38 -16.66 -22.70
CA VAL A 45 10.37 -16.30 -23.70
C VAL A 45 9.43 -15.21 -23.15
N VAL A 46 8.95 -15.33 -21.91
CA VAL A 46 8.16 -14.27 -21.25
C VAL A 46 8.99 -12.98 -21.10
N PHE A 47 10.26 -13.10 -20.73
CA PHE A 47 11.16 -11.95 -20.61
C PHE A 47 11.43 -11.26 -21.95
N ALA A 48 11.54 -12.02 -23.05
CA ALA A 48 11.64 -11.44 -24.39
C ALA A 48 10.37 -10.68 -24.79
N GLY A 49 9.20 -11.17 -24.39
CA GLY A 49 7.94 -10.43 -24.54
C GLY A 49 7.96 -9.10 -23.79
N PHE A 50 8.51 -9.08 -22.57
CA PHE A 50 8.74 -7.84 -21.81
C PHE A 50 9.68 -6.88 -22.53
N LEU A 51 10.81 -7.36 -23.06
CA LEU A 51 11.76 -6.53 -23.82
C LEU A 51 11.12 -5.94 -25.09
N SER A 52 10.24 -6.71 -25.74
CA SER A 52 9.48 -6.24 -26.90
C SER A 52 8.55 -5.07 -26.56
N SER A 53 7.92 -5.09 -25.37
CA SER A 53 7.07 -3.98 -24.91
C SER A 53 7.86 -2.68 -24.69
N GLN A 54 9.16 -2.78 -24.42
CA GLN A 54 10.06 -1.63 -24.27
C GLN A 54 10.64 -1.15 -25.61
N GLY A 55 10.24 -1.75 -26.73
CA GLY A 55 10.65 -1.36 -28.08
C GLY A 55 11.96 -1.97 -28.57
N TYR A 56 12.55 -2.95 -27.86
CA TYR A 56 13.82 -3.56 -28.27
C TYR A 56 13.68 -4.65 -29.35
N LEU A 57 12.53 -5.33 -29.41
CA LEU A 57 12.26 -6.44 -30.31
C LEU A 57 10.81 -6.37 -30.81
N ASP A 58 10.56 -6.77 -32.05
CA ASP A 58 9.21 -6.91 -32.58
C ASP A 58 8.51 -8.16 -32.00
N ILE A 59 7.28 -7.97 -31.50
CA ILE A 59 6.51 -9.03 -30.85
C ILE A 59 6.06 -10.10 -31.85
N GLY A 60 5.74 -9.71 -33.09
CA GLY A 60 5.32 -10.63 -34.14
C GLY A 60 6.45 -11.56 -34.53
N ASP A 61 7.63 -11.01 -34.79
CA ASP A 61 8.82 -11.79 -35.12
C ASP A 61 9.22 -12.73 -33.98
N LEU A 62 9.15 -12.27 -32.73
CA LEU A 62 9.42 -13.11 -31.57
C LEU A 62 8.48 -14.33 -31.50
N ILE A 63 7.20 -14.15 -31.82
CA ILE A 63 6.22 -15.25 -31.83
C ILE A 63 6.63 -16.29 -32.87
N TRP A 64 7.08 -15.87 -34.05
CA TRP A 64 7.58 -16.78 -35.09
C TRP A 64 8.82 -17.54 -34.66
N PHE A 65 9.84 -16.84 -34.14
CA PHE A 65 11.10 -17.47 -33.72
C PHE A 65 10.90 -18.46 -32.55
N ALA A 66 10.11 -18.10 -31.54
CA ALA A 66 9.77 -18.98 -30.44
C ALA A 66 8.97 -20.21 -30.91
N ALA A 67 7.99 -20.02 -31.82
CA ALA A 67 7.20 -21.12 -32.36
C ALA A 67 8.05 -22.09 -33.18
N ILE A 68 8.94 -21.58 -34.04
CA ILE A 68 9.87 -22.40 -34.83
C ILE A 68 10.79 -23.19 -33.89
N GLY A 69 11.37 -22.54 -32.88
CA GLY A 69 12.23 -23.21 -31.89
C GLY A 69 11.51 -24.36 -31.19
N ALA A 70 10.30 -24.11 -30.68
CA ALA A 70 9.48 -25.12 -30.01
C ALA A 70 9.07 -26.27 -30.95
N ILE A 71 8.70 -25.98 -32.21
CA ILE A 71 8.35 -27.00 -33.21
C ILE A 71 9.55 -27.91 -33.49
N LEU A 72 10.75 -27.32 -33.66
CA LEU A 72 11.98 -28.06 -33.92
C LEU A 72 12.36 -28.94 -32.73
N GLY A 73 12.35 -28.39 -31.51
CA GLY A 73 12.65 -29.14 -30.28
C GLY A 73 11.73 -30.34 -30.08
N ASP A 74 10.41 -30.14 -30.21
CA ASP A 74 9.43 -31.21 -30.11
C ASP A 74 9.59 -32.25 -31.23
N SER A 75 9.93 -31.82 -32.44
CA SER A 75 10.15 -32.72 -33.58
C SER A 75 11.39 -33.58 -33.41
N ILE A 76 12.47 -33.02 -32.84
CA ILE A 76 13.68 -33.77 -32.46
C ILE A 76 13.31 -34.78 -31.37
N SER A 77 12.60 -34.36 -30.32
CA SER A 77 12.13 -35.25 -29.25
C SER A 77 11.26 -36.40 -29.78
N TYR A 78 10.31 -36.11 -30.67
CA TYR A 78 9.48 -37.13 -31.32
C TYR A 78 10.31 -38.11 -32.16
N TYR A 79 11.25 -37.59 -32.96
CA TYR A 79 12.12 -38.44 -33.78
C TYR A 79 13.01 -39.35 -32.93
N LEU A 80 13.62 -38.81 -31.86
CA LEU A 80 14.34 -39.58 -30.87
C LEU A 80 13.46 -40.67 -30.26
N GLY A 81 12.17 -40.38 -30.01
CA GLY A 81 11.20 -41.38 -29.57
C GLY A 81 10.96 -42.51 -30.58
N THR A 82 10.82 -42.17 -31.87
CA THR A 82 10.61 -43.18 -32.94
C THR A 82 11.81 -44.11 -33.12
N LYS A 83 13.04 -43.59 -33.00
CA LYS A 83 14.29 -44.37 -33.06
C LYS A 83 14.66 -45.03 -31.72
N GLY A 84 14.16 -44.48 -30.62
CA GLY A 84 14.48 -44.84 -29.24
C GLY A 84 13.91 -46.18 -28.79
N THR A 85 12.95 -46.73 -29.54
CA THR A 85 12.28 -48.01 -29.24
C THR A 85 13.24 -49.20 -29.11
N ARG A 86 14.44 -49.14 -29.73
CA ARG A 86 15.49 -50.16 -29.61
C ARG A 86 16.25 -50.16 -28.27
N PHE A 87 16.17 -49.07 -27.48
CA PHE A 87 16.92 -48.92 -26.22
C PHE A 87 16.12 -49.33 -24.98
N PHE A 88 14.83 -49.66 -25.13
CA PHE A 88 13.96 -50.10 -24.03
C PHE A 88 14.05 -51.61 -23.86
N HIS A 89 14.74 -52.07 -22.82
CA HIS A 89 14.84 -53.47 -22.41
C HIS A 89 14.62 -53.55 -20.90
N ASN A 90 14.10 -54.66 -20.38
CA ASN A 90 13.75 -54.82 -18.97
C ASN A 90 14.96 -54.70 -18.01
N GLU A 91 16.18 -54.79 -18.53
CA GLU A 91 17.44 -54.68 -17.77
C GLU A 91 17.90 -53.22 -17.56
N ASN A 92 17.30 -52.24 -18.26
CA ASN A 92 17.72 -50.85 -18.19
C ASN A 92 16.97 -50.08 -17.08
N LYS A 93 17.70 -49.49 -16.12
CA LYS A 93 17.12 -48.86 -14.91
C LYS A 93 16.14 -47.71 -15.20
N TRP A 94 16.28 -47.02 -16.33
CA TRP A 94 15.54 -45.80 -16.66
C TRP A 94 14.54 -45.93 -17.82
N LEU A 95 14.70 -46.94 -18.68
CA LEU A 95 13.93 -47.13 -19.91
C LEU A 95 13.31 -48.55 -19.96
N LYS A 96 12.42 -48.84 -19.01
CA LYS A 96 11.71 -50.13 -18.90
C LYS A 96 10.58 -50.29 -19.93
N ALA A 97 10.27 -51.53 -20.31
CA ALA A 97 9.18 -51.86 -21.22
C ALA A 97 7.80 -51.37 -20.72
N ASP A 98 7.60 -51.34 -19.39
CA ASP A 98 6.35 -50.84 -18.76
C ASP A 98 6.05 -49.37 -19.10
N HIS A 99 7.07 -48.52 -19.26
CA HIS A 99 6.89 -47.12 -19.65
C HIS A 99 6.44 -46.99 -21.11
N LEU A 100 6.84 -47.94 -21.95
CA LEU A 100 6.47 -48.06 -23.36
C LEU A 100 4.98 -48.42 -23.50
N GLU A 101 4.49 -49.36 -22.68
CA GLU A 101 3.06 -49.68 -22.61
C GLU A 101 2.22 -48.57 -21.95
N GLY A 102 2.76 -47.91 -20.93
CA GLY A 102 2.10 -46.77 -20.28
C GLY A 102 1.89 -45.60 -21.24
N GLY A 103 2.89 -45.27 -22.06
CA GLY A 103 2.81 -44.25 -23.11
C GLY A 103 1.75 -44.58 -24.17
N LYS A 104 1.72 -45.83 -24.65
CA LYS A 104 0.69 -46.32 -25.58
C LYS A 104 -0.72 -46.24 -24.99
N ARG A 105 -0.91 -46.68 -23.73
CA ARG A 105 -2.19 -46.59 -23.01
C ARG A 105 -2.64 -45.14 -22.83
N PHE A 106 -1.72 -44.22 -22.52
CA PHE A 106 -2.02 -42.80 -22.36
C PHE A 106 -2.55 -42.18 -23.66
N PHE A 107 -1.88 -42.40 -24.79
CA PHE A 107 -2.31 -41.87 -26.09
C PHE A 107 -3.53 -42.59 -26.66
N HIS A 108 -3.72 -43.88 -26.37
CA HIS A 108 -4.94 -44.60 -26.73
C HIS A 108 -6.17 -44.06 -25.97
N LYS A 109 -5.99 -43.59 -24.73
CA LYS A 109 -7.07 -43.05 -23.90
C LYS A 109 -7.39 -41.57 -24.16
N HIS A 110 -6.37 -40.74 -24.40
CA HIS A 110 -6.54 -39.27 -24.49
C HIS A 110 -6.35 -38.71 -25.92
N GLY A 111 -5.88 -39.55 -26.85
CA GLY A 111 -5.73 -39.22 -28.26
C GLY A 111 -4.61 -38.24 -28.57
N SER A 112 -4.52 -37.85 -29.84
CA SER A 112 -3.49 -36.92 -30.33
C SER A 112 -3.60 -35.49 -29.77
N LYS A 113 -4.76 -35.13 -29.20
CA LYS A 113 -5.01 -33.83 -28.53
C LYS A 113 -4.13 -33.63 -27.29
N SER A 114 -3.61 -34.71 -26.70
CA SER A 114 -2.70 -34.63 -25.55
C SER A 114 -1.41 -33.89 -25.85
N ILE A 115 -0.92 -33.89 -27.10
CA ILE A 115 0.26 -33.10 -27.50
C ILE A 115 0.01 -31.61 -27.27
N PHE A 116 -1.19 -31.16 -27.64
CA PHE A 116 -1.58 -29.76 -27.49
C PHE A 116 -1.70 -29.37 -26.01
N LEU A 117 -2.41 -30.18 -25.21
CA LEU A 117 -2.66 -29.85 -23.80
C LEU A 117 -1.38 -29.95 -22.95
N ALA A 118 -0.52 -30.94 -23.22
CA ALA A 118 0.69 -31.14 -22.44
C ALA A 118 1.70 -29.99 -22.57
N ARG A 119 1.67 -29.24 -23.69
CA ARG A 119 2.55 -28.09 -23.90
C ARG A 119 2.32 -26.96 -22.86
N PHE A 120 1.13 -26.89 -22.28
CA PHE A 120 0.81 -25.91 -21.23
C PHE A 120 1.04 -26.43 -19.81
N VAL A 121 1.59 -27.64 -19.65
CA VAL A 121 1.84 -28.27 -18.35
C VAL A 121 3.34 -28.55 -18.20
N GLY A 122 4.03 -27.71 -17.41
CA GLY A 122 5.49 -27.56 -17.33
C GLY A 122 6.32 -28.82 -17.63
N PRO A 123 6.42 -29.81 -16.71
CA PRO A 123 7.28 -30.99 -16.92
C PRO A 123 6.79 -31.93 -18.03
N LEU A 124 5.49 -31.94 -18.34
CA LEU A 124 4.92 -32.85 -19.32
C LEU A 124 5.27 -32.44 -20.76
N ARG A 125 5.45 -31.14 -21.01
CA ARG A 125 5.77 -30.61 -22.34
C ARG A 125 7.01 -31.24 -22.97
N ALA A 126 8.10 -31.38 -22.21
CA ALA A 126 9.36 -31.92 -22.74
C ALA A 126 9.31 -33.44 -22.98
N ILE A 127 8.39 -34.15 -22.32
CA ILE A 127 8.32 -35.63 -22.31
C ILE A 127 7.33 -36.15 -23.35
N VAL A 128 6.18 -35.49 -23.50
CA VAL A 128 5.06 -35.98 -24.31
C VAL A 128 5.40 -36.15 -25.81
N PRO A 129 6.16 -35.27 -26.48
CA PRO A 129 6.57 -35.49 -27.88
C PRO A 129 7.40 -36.76 -28.07
N PHE A 130 8.32 -37.05 -27.14
CA PHE A 130 9.13 -38.27 -27.15
C PHE A 130 8.27 -39.52 -26.96
N VAL A 131 7.33 -39.48 -26.00
CA VAL A 131 6.39 -40.59 -25.76
C VAL A 131 5.46 -40.81 -26.97
N ALA A 132 5.06 -39.74 -27.68
CA ALA A 132 4.28 -39.85 -28.91
C ALA A 132 5.04 -40.59 -30.02
N GLY A 133 6.36 -40.36 -30.11
CA GLY A 133 7.26 -41.07 -31.03
C GLY A 133 7.39 -42.55 -30.69
N ILE A 134 7.61 -42.88 -29.42
CA ILE A 134 7.68 -44.26 -28.91
C ILE A 134 6.37 -45.03 -29.15
N SER A 135 5.24 -44.34 -29.01
CA SER A 135 3.91 -44.94 -29.14
C SER A 135 3.51 -45.19 -30.60
N GLY A 136 4.35 -44.80 -31.57
CA GLY A 136 4.09 -45.01 -33.00
C GLY A 136 3.03 -44.07 -33.57
N MET A 137 2.81 -42.89 -32.98
CA MET A 137 1.85 -41.91 -33.51
C MET A 137 2.25 -41.48 -34.92
N LYS A 138 1.29 -41.35 -35.84
CA LYS A 138 1.57 -40.92 -37.23
C LYS A 138 2.18 -39.52 -37.25
N LYS A 139 3.31 -39.34 -37.95
CA LYS A 139 4.05 -38.07 -38.06
C LYS A 139 3.18 -36.86 -38.44
N ARG A 140 2.24 -37.04 -39.37
CA ARG A 140 1.32 -35.97 -39.80
C ARG A 140 0.40 -35.50 -38.66
N GLN A 141 -0.11 -36.43 -37.85
CA GLN A 141 -0.95 -36.10 -36.70
C GLN A 141 -0.14 -35.39 -35.62
N PHE A 142 1.07 -35.88 -35.35
CA PHE A 142 1.99 -35.22 -34.41
C PHE A 142 2.32 -33.79 -34.83
N LEU A 143 2.76 -33.59 -36.09
CA LEU A 143 3.13 -32.27 -36.60
C LEU A 143 1.96 -31.28 -36.57
N PHE A 144 0.76 -31.73 -36.93
CA PHE A 144 -0.43 -30.88 -36.88
C PHE A 144 -0.68 -30.33 -35.46
N TRP A 145 -0.70 -31.18 -34.44
CA TRP A 145 -0.91 -30.76 -33.05
C TRP A 145 0.29 -30.02 -32.46
N ASN A 146 1.51 -30.34 -32.90
CA ASN A 146 2.72 -29.65 -32.50
C ASN A 146 2.75 -28.21 -33.04
N ILE A 147 2.47 -27.99 -34.33
CA ILE A 147 2.50 -26.65 -34.91
C ILE A 147 1.47 -25.75 -34.24
N ILE A 148 0.21 -26.19 -34.15
CA ILE A 148 -0.88 -25.38 -33.56
C ILE A 148 -0.57 -25.03 -32.11
N SER A 149 -0.12 -26.00 -31.31
CA SER A 149 0.18 -25.73 -29.90
C SER A 149 1.44 -24.88 -29.71
N ALA A 150 2.42 -24.94 -30.61
CA ALA A 150 3.65 -24.14 -30.52
C ALA A 150 3.35 -22.66 -30.77
N PHE A 151 2.54 -22.36 -31.79
CA PHE A 151 2.11 -20.99 -32.06
C PHE A 151 1.30 -20.42 -30.91
N LEU A 152 0.31 -21.16 -30.41
CA LEU A 152 -0.53 -20.68 -29.32
C LEU A 152 0.27 -20.48 -28.03
N TRP A 153 1.20 -21.40 -27.72
CA TRP A 153 2.08 -21.29 -26.55
C TRP A 153 3.04 -20.11 -26.66
N SER A 154 3.64 -19.90 -27.84
CA SER A 154 4.57 -18.79 -28.08
C SER A 154 3.85 -17.46 -27.97
N ALA A 155 2.70 -17.32 -28.64
CA ALA A 155 1.84 -16.15 -28.53
C ALA A 155 1.40 -15.90 -27.08
N SER A 156 0.94 -16.93 -26.35
CA SER A 156 0.47 -16.74 -24.98
C SER A 156 1.56 -16.24 -24.04
N HIS A 157 2.77 -16.81 -24.10
CA HIS A 157 3.87 -16.46 -23.19
C HIS A 157 4.52 -15.12 -23.56
N LEU A 158 4.71 -14.85 -24.87
CA LEU A 158 5.23 -13.58 -25.33
C LEU A 158 4.25 -12.44 -25.10
N LEU A 159 2.96 -12.63 -25.37
CA LEU A 159 1.94 -11.61 -25.07
C LEU A 159 1.79 -11.42 -23.57
N LEU A 160 1.86 -12.48 -22.75
CA LEU A 160 1.90 -12.34 -21.29
C LEU A 160 3.07 -11.44 -20.86
N GLY A 161 4.26 -11.66 -21.41
CA GLY A 161 5.43 -10.80 -21.19
C GLY A 161 5.24 -9.37 -21.68
N TYR A 162 4.67 -9.19 -22.88
CA TYR A 162 4.43 -7.90 -23.51
C TYR A 162 3.40 -7.06 -22.75
N PHE A 163 2.27 -7.66 -22.38
CA PHE A 163 1.26 -7.01 -21.53
C PHE A 163 1.77 -6.79 -20.12
N PHE A 164 2.57 -7.71 -19.56
CA PHE A 164 3.23 -7.49 -18.28
C PHE A 164 4.24 -6.34 -18.36
N GLY A 165 5.00 -6.20 -19.44
CA GLY A 165 5.91 -5.10 -19.66
C GLY A 165 5.20 -3.76 -19.82
N ASN A 166 4.10 -3.72 -20.58
CA ASN A 166 3.25 -2.53 -20.65
C ASN A 166 2.55 -2.23 -19.31
N ALA A 167 2.17 -3.25 -18.54
CA ALA A 167 1.64 -3.08 -17.19
C ALA A 167 2.73 -2.69 -16.18
N PHE A 168 3.98 -3.09 -16.41
CA PHE A 168 5.14 -2.71 -15.60
C PHE A 168 5.51 -1.26 -15.88
N THR A 169 5.52 -0.85 -17.15
CA THR A 169 5.53 0.56 -17.53
C THR A 169 4.32 1.26 -16.92
N ALA A 170 3.12 0.66 -16.90
CA ALA A 170 1.95 1.18 -16.19
C ALA A 170 2.15 1.26 -14.65
N ILE A 171 2.94 0.39 -14.02
CA ILE A 171 3.23 0.39 -12.57
C ILE A 171 4.35 1.40 -12.23
N GLU A 172 5.33 1.54 -13.09
CA GLU A 172 6.32 2.62 -13.10
C GLU A 172 5.61 3.97 -13.33
N VAL A 173 4.53 3.92 -14.12
CA VAL A 173 3.49 4.93 -14.31
C VAL A 173 2.54 5.04 -13.09
N TRP A 174 2.63 4.22 -12.05
CA TRP A 174 1.77 4.39 -10.87
C TRP A 174 2.52 4.91 -9.65
N SER A 175 3.79 5.30 -9.78
CA SER A 175 4.68 5.28 -8.63
C SER A 175 4.92 6.63 -7.93
N THR A 176 3.93 7.49 -7.77
CA THR A 176 4.17 8.71 -6.97
C THR A 176 3.91 8.53 -5.54
N ARG A 177 4.28 9.43 -4.65
CA ARG A 177 3.95 9.22 -3.23
C ARG A 177 2.46 9.11 -2.96
N VAL A 178 1.59 9.57 -3.87
CA VAL A 178 0.15 9.24 -3.90
C VAL A 178 -0.10 7.83 -4.44
N GLY A 179 0.60 7.42 -5.49
CA GLY A 179 0.62 6.04 -5.98
C GLY A 179 1.38 5.02 -5.10
N TYR A 180 2.26 5.45 -4.19
CA TYR A 180 2.88 4.73 -3.09
C TYR A 180 2.00 4.83 -1.87
N ALA A 181 1.15 5.86 -1.70
CA ALA A 181 0.15 5.86 -0.64
C ALA A 181 -0.99 4.91 -1.01
N ILE A 182 -1.55 5.04 -2.22
CA ILE A 182 -2.51 4.11 -2.81
C ILE A 182 -1.85 2.75 -2.99
N GLY A 183 -0.63 2.68 -3.51
CA GLY A 183 0.15 1.46 -3.67
C GLY A 183 0.52 0.83 -2.34
N ALA A 184 0.89 1.59 -1.31
CA ALA A 184 1.10 1.07 0.04
C ALA A 184 -0.21 0.64 0.65
N ILE A 185 -1.33 1.34 0.43
CA ILE A 185 -2.67 0.92 0.86
C ILE A 185 -3.05 -0.40 0.16
N LEU A 186 -2.85 -0.51 -1.15
CA LEU A 186 -3.12 -1.70 -1.95
C LEU A 186 -2.19 -2.85 -1.57
N VAL A 187 -0.88 -2.61 -1.42
CA VAL A 187 0.11 -3.56 -0.94
C VAL A 187 -0.19 -3.96 0.49
N PHE A 188 -0.64 -3.05 1.34
CA PHE A 188 -1.06 -3.33 2.71
C PHE A 188 -2.30 -4.23 2.74
N PHE A 189 -3.32 -3.93 1.94
CA PHE A 189 -4.50 -4.79 1.80
C PHE A 189 -4.19 -6.13 1.11
N ALA A 190 -3.30 -6.13 0.11
CA ALA A 190 -2.81 -7.34 -0.55
C ALA A 190 -1.97 -8.19 0.40
N LEU A 191 -1.12 -7.58 1.22
CA LEU A 191 -0.35 -8.24 2.27
C LEU A 191 -1.29 -8.82 3.32
N ILE A 192 -2.28 -8.07 3.77
CA ILE A 192 -3.35 -8.58 4.65
C ILE A 192 -4.04 -9.79 4.01
N TYR A 193 -4.38 -9.71 2.72
CA TYR A 193 -5.03 -10.80 1.98
C TYR A 193 -4.11 -12.03 1.84
N VAL A 194 -2.83 -11.82 1.51
CA VAL A 194 -1.82 -12.88 1.35
C VAL A 194 -1.53 -13.54 2.69
N ILE A 195 -1.30 -12.77 3.76
CA ILE A 195 -1.12 -13.29 5.12
C ILE A 195 -2.37 -14.06 5.53
N ARG A 196 -3.58 -13.54 5.28
CA ARG A 196 -4.83 -14.27 5.52
C ARG A 196 -4.86 -15.58 4.74
N PHE A 197 -4.55 -15.56 3.44
CA PHE A 197 -4.56 -16.75 2.58
C PHE A 197 -3.58 -17.82 3.08
N ILE A 198 -2.34 -17.43 3.39
CA ILE A 198 -1.31 -18.30 3.97
C ILE A 198 -1.78 -18.84 5.32
N THR A 199 -2.34 -18.00 6.20
CA THR A 199 -2.82 -18.41 7.52
C THR A 199 -3.99 -19.41 7.41
N VAL A 200 -4.90 -19.24 6.45
CA VAL A 200 -6.00 -20.18 6.19
C VAL A 200 -5.48 -21.52 5.67
N LYS A 201 -4.57 -21.51 4.68
CA LYS A 201 -4.12 -22.71 3.97
C LYS A 201 -3.06 -23.49 4.74
N HIS A 202 -2.08 -22.78 5.32
CA HIS A 202 -0.88 -23.36 5.93
C HIS A 202 -0.73 -23.05 7.42
N GLY A 203 -1.56 -22.18 8.01
CA GLY A 203 -1.39 -21.75 9.41
C GLY A 203 -1.38 -22.88 10.44
N ARG A 204 -2.18 -23.94 10.23
CA ARG A 204 -2.14 -25.14 11.11
C ARG A 204 -0.82 -25.91 10.99
N GLN A 205 -0.37 -26.14 9.76
CA GLN A 205 0.91 -26.84 9.49
C GLN A 205 2.09 -26.05 10.04
N ILE A 206 2.10 -24.72 9.86
CA ILE A 206 3.12 -23.83 10.41
C ILE A 206 3.10 -23.89 11.95
N ALA A 207 1.93 -23.85 12.57
CA ALA A 207 1.81 -23.95 14.03
C ALA A 207 2.29 -25.31 14.56
N GLU A 208 1.97 -26.41 13.86
CA GLU A 208 2.45 -27.76 14.18
C GLU A 208 3.97 -27.88 14.01
N PHE A 209 4.53 -27.31 12.94
CA PHE A 209 5.97 -27.25 12.70
C PHE A 209 6.70 -26.47 13.80
N ILE A 210 6.26 -25.22 14.08
CA ILE A 210 6.83 -24.39 15.15
C ILE A 210 6.73 -25.13 16.49
N ARG A 211 5.60 -25.79 16.76
CA ARG A 211 5.41 -26.59 17.98
C ARG A 211 6.39 -27.76 18.06
N SER A 212 6.62 -28.45 16.95
CA SER A 212 7.58 -29.55 16.85
C SER A 212 9.01 -29.08 17.09
N VAL A 213 9.42 -27.99 16.44
CA VAL A 213 10.74 -27.35 16.65
C VAL A 213 10.92 -26.92 18.10
N LEU A 214 9.95 -26.19 18.67
CA LEU A 214 10.01 -25.77 20.08
C LEU A 214 10.04 -26.96 21.06
N SER A 215 9.32 -28.04 20.74
CA SER A 215 9.35 -29.27 21.55
C SER A 215 10.71 -29.96 21.45
N SER A 216 11.32 -30.01 20.27
CA SER A 216 12.64 -30.60 20.07
C SER A 216 13.72 -29.81 20.81
N ILE A 217 13.71 -28.47 20.68
CA ILE A 217 14.60 -27.58 21.43
C ILE A 217 14.39 -27.76 22.93
N GLY A 218 13.14 -27.79 23.40
CA GLY A 218 12.82 -28.01 24.82
C GLY A 218 13.33 -29.35 25.35
N ASN A 219 13.22 -30.41 24.55
CA ASN A 219 13.72 -31.74 24.91
C ASN A 219 15.26 -31.79 24.91
N ALA A 220 15.91 -31.16 23.94
CA ALA A 220 17.38 -31.06 23.89
C ALA A 220 17.95 -30.27 25.08
N ILE A 221 17.32 -29.14 25.44
CA ILE A 221 17.73 -28.34 26.59
C ILE A 221 17.51 -29.11 27.90
N SER A 222 16.37 -29.78 28.07
CA SER A 222 16.05 -30.51 29.31
C SER A 222 16.84 -31.80 29.52
N SER A 223 17.35 -32.41 28.45
CA SER A 223 18.21 -33.60 28.51
C SER A 223 19.69 -33.28 28.72
N ASN A 224 20.11 -32.02 28.58
CA ASN A 224 21.50 -31.61 28.80
C ASN A 224 21.90 -31.76 30.30
N PRO A 225 22.98 -32.50 30.64
CA PRO A 225 23.40 -32.73 32.03
C PRO A 225 23.69 -31.45 32.82
N ASP A 226 24.26 -30.43 32.18
CA ASP A 226 24.62 -29.16 32.83
C ASP A 226 23.37 -28.33 33.13
N VAL A 227 22.38 -28.37 32.22
CA VAL A 227 21.07 -27.77 32.46
C VAL A 227 20.38 -28.46 33.64
N GLN A 228 20.44 -29.79 33.74
CA GLN A 228 19.85 -30.50 34.88
C GLN A 228 20.52 -30.16 36.21
N LYS A 229 21.86 -30.01 36.24
CA LYS A 229 22.58 -29.51 37.41
C LYS A 229 22.14 -28.09 37.77
N LEU A 230 21.98 -27.21 36.79
CA LEU A 230 21.54 -25.83 36.98
C LEU A 230 20.09 -25.76 37.51
N VAL A 231 19.19 -26.59 36.98
CA VAL A 231 17.79 -26.70 37.44
C VAL A 231 17.73 -27.17 38.90
N LYS A 232 18.55 -28.15 39.28
CA LYS A 232 18.66 -28.60 40.68
C LYS A 232 19.24 -27.53 41.59
N ARG A 233 20.16 -26.69 41.10
CA ARG A 233 20.78 -25.59 41.85
C ARG A 233 19.80 -24.43 42.12
N TYR A 234 18.87 -24.17 41.20
CA TYR A 234 17.91 -23.05 41.29
C TYR A 234 16.44 -23.50 41.14
N PRO A 235 15.90 -24.34 42.06
CA PRO A 235 14.59 -24.97 41.88
C PRO A 235 13.42 -23.97 41.85
N ILE A 236 13.52 -22.86 42.59
CA ILE A 236 12.49 -21.81 42.64
C ILE A 236 12.37 -21.13 41.26
N PHE A 237 13.50 -20.71 40.68
CA PHE A 237 13.53 -20.02 39.39
C PHE A 237 12.98 -20.90 38.26
N PHE A 238 13.49 -22.13 38.13
CA PHE A 238 13.02 -23.04 37.08
C PHE A 238 11.60 -23.57 37.32
N GLY A 239 11.17 -23.69 38.59
CA GLY A 239 9.77 -23.96 38.96
C GLY A 239 8.83 -22.85 38.50
N PHE A 240 9.23 -21.59 38.66
CA PHE A 240 8.49 -20.44 38.12
C PHE A 240 8.40 -20.49 36.59
N ILE A 241 9.52 -20.71 35.88
CA ILE A 241 9.53 -20.81 34.41
C ILE A 241 8.64 -21.96 33.92
N LYS A 242 8.70 -23.14 34.56
CA LYS A 242 7.83 -24.28 34.22
C LYS A 242 6.35 -23.93 34.40
N THR A 243 6.01 -23.20 35.46
CA THR A 243 4.64 -22.74 35.71
C THR A 243 4.19 -21.74 34.65
N ARG A 244 5.04 -20.77 34.27
CA ARG A 244 4.75 -19.75 33.25
C ARG A 244 4.73 -20.27 31.82
N THR A 245 5.36 -21.41 31.55
CA THR A 245 5.34 -22.08 30.25
C THR A 245 4.24 -23.14 30.12
N ASN A 246 3.47 -23.40 31.20
CA ASN A 246 2.39 -24.37 31.19
C ASN A 246 1.24 -23.93 30.27
N ARG A 247 0.85 -24.78 29.33
CA ARG A 247 -0.22 -24.50 28.36
C ARG A 247 -1.62 -24.92 28.83
N THR A 248 -1.72 -25.71 29.89
CA THR A 248 -3.00 -26.31 30.32
C THR A 248 -3.81 -25.39 31.23
N SER A 249 -3.14 -24.52 31.99
CA SER A 249 -3.77 -23.51 32.83
C SER A 249 -3.68 -22.13 32.18
N PHE A 250 -4.72 -21.31 32.35
CA PHE A 250 -4.69 -19.92 31.91
C PHE A 250 -3.56 -19.13 32.59
N SER A 251 -3.29 -19.40 33.88
CA SER A 251 -2.23 -18.77 34.68
C SER A 251 -0.79 -19.04 34.19
N GLY A 252 -0.61 -20.00 33.29
CA GLY A 252 0.70 -20.33 32.71
C GLY A 252 1.02 -19.49 31.47
N LEU A 253 1.20 -20.16 30.32
CA LEU A 253 1.62 -19.56 29.07
C LEU A 253 0.63 -18.51 28.54
N PRO A 254 -0.70 -18.73 28.56
CA PRO A 254 -1.65 -17.73 28.05
C PRO A 254 -1.54 -16.38 28.79
N LEU A 255 -1.58 -16.39 30.12
CA LEU A 255 -1.42 -15.17 30.91
C LEU A 255 -0.02 -14.56 30.74
N THR A 256 1.03 -15.38 30.65
CA THR A 256 2.40 -14.89 30.44
C THR A 256 2.52 -14.14 29.10
N LEU A 257 1.96 -14.69 28.01
CA LEU A 257 1.94 -14.03 26.71
C LEU A 257 1.11 -12.74 26.74
N ILE A 258 -0.03 -12.72 27.44
CA ILE A 258 -0.84 -11.51 27.60
C ILE A 258 -0.05 -10.44 28.37
N VAL A 259 0.61 -10.79 29.47
CA VAL A 259 1.40 -9.82 30.28
C VAL A 259 2.59 -9.29 29.49
N VAL A 260 3.35 -10.15 28.80
CA VAL A 260 4.47 -9.70 27.95
C VAL A 260 3.97 -8.78 26.83
N GLY A 261 2.88 -9.16 26.16
CA GLY A 261 2.24 -8.32 25.14
C GLY A 261 1.72 -7.00 25.71
N PHE A 262 1.12 -7.02 26.90
CA PHE A 262 0.64 -5.83 27.60
C PHE A 262 1.78 -4.87 27.92
N VAL A 263 2.88 -5.37 28.50
CA VAL A 263 4.06 -4.53 28.82
C VAL A 263 4.64 -3.93 27.55
N TYR A 264 4.79 -4.73 26.48
CA TYR A 264 5.29 -4.22 25.20
C TYR A 264 4.39 -3.11 24.63
N VAL A 265 3.08 -3.32 24.59
CA VAL A 265 2.12 -2.32 24.08
C VAL A 265 2.09 -1.09 24.99
N LEU A 266 2.23 -1.26 26.30
CA LEU A 266 2.33 -0.16 27.25
C LEU A 266 3.60 0.66 27.01
N SER A 267 4.74 0.02 26.74
CA SER A 267 5.98 0.71 26.36
C SER A 267 5.83 1.49 25.06
N LEU A 268 5.17 0.91 24.04
CA LEU A 268 4.85 1.64 22.81
C LEU A 268 3.93 2.84 23.05
N PHE A 269 2.96 2.70 23.97
CA PHE A 269 2.04 3.78 24.32
C PHE A 269 2.76 4.93 25.02
N PHE A 270 3.65 4.64 25.96
CA PHE A 270 4.49 5.68 26.56
C PHE A 270 5.48 6.29 25.55
N GLY A 271 6.01 5.49 24.62
CA GLY A 271 6.85 5.97 23.52
C GLY A 271 6.13 7.01 22.66
N ILE A 272 4.89 6.72 22.22
CA ILE A 272 4.14 7.69 21.41
C ILE A 272 3.75 8.94 22.22
N ILE A 273 3.47 8.82 23.52
CA ILE A 273 3.24 10.00 24.38
C ILE A 273 4.50 10.85 24.45
N GLN A 274 5.65 10.23 24.73
CA GLN A 274 6.93 10.93 24.77
C GLN A 274 7.19 11.65 23.44
N ASP A 275 7.01 10.96 22.32
CA ASP A 275 7.21 11.51 20.99
C ASP A 275 6.27 12.70 20.70
N VAL A 276 4.99 12.60 21.05
CA VAL A 276 4.02 13.69 20.86
C VAL A 276 4.36 14.91 21.72
N LEU A 277 4.94 14.71 22.91
CA LEU A 277 5.29 15.79 23.83
C LEU A 277 6.67 16.39 23.59
N THR A 278 7.60 15.65 22.97
CA THR A 278 9.03 16.05 22.91
C THR A 278 9.64 16.05 21.51
N SER A 279 9.01 15.42 20.51
CA SER A 279 9.58 15.23 19.17
C SER A 279 8.90 16.12 18.13
N ASP A 280 9.63 17.14 17.67
CA ASP A 280 9.19 18.02 16.57
C ASP A 280 8.94 17.23 15.28
N VAL A 281 9.66 16.13 15.06
CA VAL A 281 9.58 15.31 13.84
C VAL A 281 8.20 14.66 13.70
N ILE A 282 7.65 14.11 14.78
CA ILE A 282 6.35 13.44 14.74
C ILE A 282 5.22 14.45 14.66
N VAL A 283 5.33 15.57 15.38
CA VAL A 283 4.37 16.69 15.28
C VAL A 283 4.38 17.30 13.88
N ALA A 284 5.57 17.50 13.30
CA ALA A 284 5.76 18.00 11.94
C ALA A 284 5.13 17.08 10.88
N ALA A 285 5.34 15.77 11.03
CA ALA A 285 4.75 14.76 10.15
C ALA A 285 3.22 14.73 10.30
N ASP A 286 2.69 14.76 11.53
CA ASP A 286 1.27 14.76 11.81
C ASP A 286 0.54 15.95 11.14
N LEU A 287 1.09 17.16 11.28
CA LEU A 287 0.54 18.38 10.66
C LEU A 287 0.50 18.27 9.14
N ARG A 288 1.62 17.88 8.52
CA ARG A 288 1.74 17.79 7.06
C ARG A 288 0.91 16.64 6.48
N ILE A 289 0.82 15.50 7.17
CA ILE A 289 -0.08 14.39 6.78
C ILE A 289 -1.55 14.85 6.87
N ALA A 290 -1.93 15.58 7.92
CA ALA A 290 -3.31 16.08 8.05
C ALA A 290 -3.67 17.06 6.91
N ASN A 291 -2.77 17.99 6.59
CA ASN A 291 -2.97 18.94 5.49
C ASN A 291 -2.96 18.25 4.11
N LEU A 292 -2.09 17.25 3.93
CA LEU A 292 -2.05 16.44 2.72
C LEU A 292 -3.36 15.64 2.54
N LEU A 293 -3.88 15.02 3.59
CA LEU A 293 -5.16 14.31 3.54
C LEU A 293 -6.33 15.26 3.25
N ALA A 294 -6.29 16.49 3.77
CA ALA A 294 -7.28 17.52 3.45
C ALA A 294 -7.28 17.88 1.95
N TYR A 295 -6.11 17.95 1.34
CA TYR A 295 -5.95 18.21 -0.10
C TYR A 295 -6.60 17.12 -0.98
N PHE A 296 -6.59 15.86 -0.55
CA PHE A 296 -7.19 14.74 -1.31
C PHE A 296 -8.68 14.51 -1.06
N ARG A 297 -9.36 15.39 -0.31
CA ARG A 297 -10.78 15.18 0.00
C ARG A 297 -11.66 15.43 -1.21
N SER A 298 -12.62 14.52 -1.43
CA SER A 298 -13.77 14.74 -2.31
C SER A 298 -15.09 14.63 -1.55
N PRO A 299 -16.18 15.28 -2.02
CA PRO A 299 -17.50 15.18 -1.39
C PRO A 299 -18.00 13.72 -1.29
N GLU A 300 -17.73 12.90 -2.30
CA GLU A 300 -18.16 11.51 -2.38
C GLU A 300 -17.43 10.64 -1.35
N LEU A 301 -16.09 10.72 -1.31
CA LEU A 301 -15.29 9.97 -0.33
C LEU A 301 -15.56 10.45 1.09
N THR A 302 -15.83 11.76 1.27
CA THR A 302 -16.20 12.30 2.59
C THR A 302 -17.48 11.68 3.12
N LYS A 303 -18.50 11.46 2.27
CA LYS A 303 -19.72 10.73 2.68
C LYS A 303 -19.41 9.30 3.11
N VAL A 304 -18.55 8.59 2.39
CA VAL A 304 -18.13 7.22 2.73
C VAL A 304 -17.45 7.19 4.10
N PHE A 305 -16.48 8.08 4.35
CA PHE A 305 -15.77 8.11 5.63
C PHE A 305 -16.63 8.63 6.79
N LEU A 306 -17.61 9.49 6.51
CA LEU A 306 -18.63 9.86 7.50
C LEU A 306 -19.45 8.64 7.94
N TRP A 307 -19.78 7.72 7.04
CA TRP A 307 -20.47 6.48 7.42
C TRP A 307 -19.54 5.57 8.20
N ILE A 308 -18.31 5.34 7.71
CA ILE A 308 -17.34 4.46 8.39
C ILE A 308 -17.07 4.95 9.82
N THR A 309 -16.91 6.26 10.04
CA THR A 309 -16.62 6.78 11.38
C THR A 309 -17.79 6.58 12.36
N LEU A 310 -19.03 6.38 11.90
CA LEU A 310 -20.18 6.15 12.78
C LEU A 310 -20.04 4.87 13.60
N PHE A 311 -19.30 3.87 13.11
CA PHE A 311 -18.98 2.67 13.89
C PHE A 311 -18.15 2.96 15.15
N GLY A 312 -17.48 4.12 15.23
CA GLY A 312 -16.82 4.59 16.46
C GLY A 312 -17.64 5.60 17.27
N LYS A 313 -18.85 5.95 16.82
CA LYS A 313 -19.69 6.96 17.50
C LYS A 313 -20.42 6.33 18.69
N LEU A 314 -20.38 7.00 19.84
CA LEU A 314 -20.91 6.50 21.11
C LEU A 314 -22.34 5.97 21.01
N GLN A 315 -23.27 6.70 20.37
CA GLN A 315 -24.66 6.29 20.21
C GLN A 315 -24.80 4.96 19.44
N ILE A 316 -24.02 4.81 18.36
CA ILE A 316 -24.00 3.58 17.56
C ILE A 316 -23.41 2.43 18.36
N VAL A 317 -22.28 2.65 19.04
CA VAL A 317 -21.59 1.62 19.82
C VAL A 317 -22.47 1.13 20.97
N ILE A 318 -23.14 2.02 21.70
CA ILE A 318 -24.09 1.65 22.76
C ILE A 318 -25.27 0.86 22.18
N GLY A 319 -25.87 1.32 21.07
CA GLY A 319 -26.96 0.60 20.40
C GLY A 319 -26.55 -0.81 19.98
N LEU A 320 -25.37 -0.96 19.37
CA LEU A 320 -24.81 -2.25 19.01
C LEU A 320 -24.50 -3.12 20.24
N ALA A 321 -23.99 -2.54 21.33
CA ALA A 321 -23.70 -3.26 22.57
C ALA A 321 -24.97 -3.81 23.24
N ILE A 322 -26.08 -3.07 23.18
CA ILE A 322 -27.40 -3.53 23.65
C ILE A 322 -27.87 -4.72 22.81
N ILE A 323 -27.77 -4.62 21.48
CA ILE A 323 -28.16 -5.70 20.55
C ILE A 323 -27.30 -6.95 20.79
N VAL A 324 -25.98 -6.80 20.90
CA VAL A 324 -25.08 -7.91 21.21
C VAL A 324 -25.41 -8.50 22.58
N SER A 325 -25.71 -7.68 23.59
CA SER A 325 -26.13 -8.16 24.91
C SER A 325 -27.41 -9.00 24.83
N ALA A 326 -28.40 -8.59 24.02
CA ALA A 326 -29.61 -9.36 23.77
C ALA A 326 -29.33 -10.69 23.06
N ILE A 327 -28.45 -10.70 22.06
CA ILE A 327 -28.01 -11.93 21.38
C ILE A 327 -27.32 -12.88 22.36
N LEU A 328 -26.37 -12.36 23.15
CA LEU A 328 -25.65 -13.15 24.17
C LEU A 328 -26.60 -13.69 25.24
N TRP A 329 -27.65 -12.94 25.58
CA TRP A 329 -28.67 -13.37 26.52
C TRP A 329 -29.47 -14.56 25.99
N ILE A 330 -29.98 -14.48 24.75
CA ILE A 330 -30.74 -15.56 24.11
C ILE A 330 -29.85 -16.78 23.86
N TRP A 331 -28.56 -16.58 23.59
CA TRP A 331 -27.57 -17.65 23.44
C TRP A 331 -27.10 -18.26 24.78
N LYS A 332 -27.67 -17.82 25.92
CA LYS A 332 -27.26 -18.19 27.29
C LYS A 332 -25.77 -17.97 27.57
N LYS A 333 -25.14 -16.98 26.92
CA LYS A 333 -23.75 -16.60 27.13
C LYS A 333 -23.64 -15.31 27.96
N ARG A 334 -24.46 -15.22 29.02
CA ARG A 334 -24.64 -14.03 29.87
C ARG A 334 -23.35 -13.54 30.51
N ASN A 335 -22.41 -14.45 30.79
CA ASN A 335 -21.12 -14.10 31.40
C ASN A 335 -20.32 -13.08 30.59
N TYR A 336 -20.49 -13.00 29.26
CA TYR A 336 -19.77 -12.00 28.44
C TYR A 336 -20.38 -10.59 28.52
N ILE A 337 -21.64 -10.46 28.93
CA ILE A 337 -22.36 -9.17 28.92
C ILE A 337 -21.67 -8.18 29.86
N MET A 338 -21.36 -8.58 31.09
CA MET A 338 -20.68 -7.72 32.05
C MET A 338 -19.33 -7.21 31.51
N TYR A 339 -18.54 -8.07 30.88
CA TYR A 339 -17.23 -7.68 30.34
C TYR A 339 -17.35 -6.85 29.06
N LEU A 340 -18.39 -7.05 28.25
CA LEU A 340 -18.70 -6.17 27.11
C LEU A 340 -18.92 -4.74 27.58
N TRP A 341 -19.71 -4.54 28.64
CA TRP A 341 -19.94 -3.21 29.21
C TRP A 341 -18.71 -2.68 29.95
N LEU A 342 -17.93 -3.54 30.61
CA LEU A 342 -16.66 -3.15 31.24
C LEU A 342 -15.67 -2.58 30.21
N VAL A 343 -15.58 -3.18 29.01
CA VAL A 343 -14.77 -2.65 27.90
C VAL A 343 -15.19 -1.22 27.57
N LEU A 344 -16.49 -0.96 27.43
CA LEU A 344 -17.00 0.36 27.04
C LEU A 344 -16.81 1.41 28.15
N VAL A 345 -17.04 1.03 29.41
CA VAL A 345 -16.83 1.93 30.56
C VAL A 345 -15.35 2.27 30.70
N ALA A 346 -14.47 1.26 30.62
CA ALA A 346 -13.03 1.47 30.66
C ALA A 346 -12.60 2.38 29.50
N GLU A 347 -13.10 2.14 28.28
CA GLU A 347 -12.79 2.98 27.12
C GLU A 347 -13.16 4.44 27.37
N GLY A 348 -14.39 4.72 27.82
CA GLY A 348 -14.84 6.09 28.09
C GLY A 348 -13.99 6.79 29.15
N ILE A 349 -13.63 6.10 30.25
CA ILE A 349 -12.80 6.68 31.32
C ILE A 349 -11.40 6.99 30.80
N PHE A 350 -10.72 6.03 30.19
CA PHE A 350 -9.33 6.22 29.74
C PHE A 350 -9.23 7.18 28.55
N SER A 351 -10.23 7.23 27.68
CA SER A 351 -10.35 8.22 26.60
C SER A 351 -10.49 9.64 27.17
N TYR A 352 -11.31 9.82 28.20
CA TYR A 352 -11.47 11.11 28.89
C TYR A 352 -10.20 11.54 29.63
N LEU A 353 -9.60 10.65 30.44
CA LEU A 353 -8.38 10.93 31.17
C LEU A 353 -7.20 11.23 30.23
N GLY A 354 -7.03 10.46 29.15
CA GLY A 354 -5.96 10.69 28.17
C GLY A 354 -6.05 12.09 27.56
N LYS A 355 -7.26 12.54 27.23
CA LYS A 355 -7.50 13.90 26.72
C LYS A 355 -7.16 15.00 27.72
N LEU A 356 -7.51 14.80 28.99
CA LEU A 356 -7.19 15.72 30.08
C LEU A 356 -5.72 15.69 30.50
N LEU A 357 -4.95 14.66 30.15
CA LEU A 357 -3.53 14.64 30.51
C LEU A 357 -2.68 15.31 29.44
N ILE A 358 -2.98 15.08 28.16
CA ILE A 358 -2.13 15.51 27.05
C ILE A 358 -2.54 16.88 26.47
N HIS A 359 -3.82 17.28 26.58
CA HIS A 359 -4.30 18.60 26.12
C HIS A 359 -3.88 18.97 24.67
N ARG A 360 -3.87 17.99 23.78
CA ARG A 360 -3.44 18.22 22.40
C ARG A 360 -4.55 18.86 21.55
N ASP A 361 -4.18 19.88 20.80
CA ASP A 361 -5.07 20.53 19.82
C ASP A 361 -5.39 19.61 18.64
N ARG A 362 -6.51 19.90 17.97
CA ARG A 362 -6.94 19.19 16.75
C ARG A 362 -6.28 19.77 15.50
N PRO A 363 -6.29 19.02 14.37
CA PRO A 363 -5.94 19.60 13.08
C PRO A 363 -6.83 20.80 12.73
N SER A 364 -6.27 21.78 12.03
CA SER A 364 -6.91 23.06 11.71
C SER A 364 -7.99 22.99 10.63
N ASN A 365 -7.95 21.96 9.78
CA ASN A 365 -8.87 21.77 8.66
C ASN A 365 -9.77 20.52 8.83
N PRO A 366 -10.63 20.44 9.87
CA PRO A 366 -11.56 19.33 10.03
C PRO A 366 -12.80 19.48 9.13
N VAL A 367 -13.39 18.35 8.72
CA VAL A 367 -14.67 18.35 7.98
C VAL A 367 -15.83 18.81 8.88
N TYR A 368 -15.75 18.53 10.18
CA TYR A 368 -16.79 18.85 11.14
C TYR A 368 -16.21 19.12 12.54
N LEU A 369 -16.93 19.87 13.37
CA LEU A 369 -16.43 20.29 14.69
C LEU A 369 -16.49 19.17 15.74
N GLU A 370 -15.40 19.06 16.51
CA GLU A 370 -15.30 18.28 17.73
C GLU A 370 -14.67 19.17 18.83
N HIS A 371 -15.40 19.41 19.91
CA HIS A 371 -15.01 20.38 20.95
C HIS A 371 -14.04 19.83 22.02
N THR A 372 -13.55 18.60 21.87
CA THR A 372 -12.66 17.95 22.86
C THR A 372 -11.25 17.82 22.31
N PHE A 373 -10.23 17.65 23.17
CA PHE A 373 -8.84 17.40 22.76
C PHE A 373 -8.68 16.21 21.80
N SER A 374 -7.60 16.22 21.03
CA SER A 374 -7.33 15.27 19.95
C SER A 374 -6.73 13.96 20.43
N PHE A 375 -5.79 13.98 21.39
CA PHE A 375 -5.07 12.79 21.84
C PHE A 375 -5.67 12.20 23.14
N PRO A 376 -5.88 10.87 23.23
CA PRO A 376 -5.89 9.89 22.14
C PRO A 376 -7.23 9.90 21.38
N SER A 377 -7.26 9.26 20.21
CA SER A 377 -8.51 9.14 19.45
C SER A 377 -9.46 8.10 20.05
N GLY A 378 -10.56 8.55 20.65
CA GLY A 378 -11.59 7.66 21.21
C GLY A 378 -12.25 6.73 20.18
N HIS A 379 -12.46 7.19 18.94
CA HIS A 379 -13.02 6.32 17.89
C HIS A 379 -12.07 5.15 17.54
N ALA A 380 -10.76 5.41 17.49
CA ALA A 380 -9.75 4.36 17.26
C ALA A 380 -9.67 3.41 18.46
N MET A 381 -9.75 3.96 19.67
CA MET A 381 -9.71 3.22 20.92
C MET A 381 -10.89 2.25 21.08
N VAL A 382 -12.13 2.74 20.89
CA VAL A 382 -13.32 1.90 20.90
C VAL A 382 -13.31 0.89 19.76
N ALA A 383 -12.72 1.23 18.60
CA ALA A 383 -12.58 0.29 17.49
C ALA A 383 -11.83 -0.97 17.92
N VAL A 384 -10.67 -0.82 18.56
CA VAL A 384 -9.88 -1.96 19.05
C VAL A 384 -10.57 -2.64 20.24
N ALA A 385 -11.01 -1.86 21.22
CA ALA A 385 -11.53 -2.40 22.46
C ALA A 385 -12.85 -3.18 22.24
N PHE A 386 -13.86 -2.53 21.66
CA PHE A 386 -15.19 -3.12 21.47
C PHE A 386 -15.20 -4.18 20.37
N TYR A 387 -14.79 -3.86 19.13
CA TYR A 387 -14.85 -4.82 18.03
C TYR A 387 -13.83 -5.95 18.19
N GLY A 388 -12.68 -5.67 18.82
CA GLY A 388 -11.73 -6.72 19.23
C GLY A 388 -12.32 -7.66 20.27
N PHE A 389 -13.08 -7.16 21.24
CA PHE A 389 -13.76 -8.02 22.23
C PHE A 389 -14.89 -8.85 21.58
N LEU A 390 -15.65 -8.28 20.63
CA LEU A 390 -16.61 -9.04 19.83
C LEU A 390 -15.94 -10.16 19.03
N ALA A 391 -14.82 -9.86 18.37
CA ALA A 391 -14.05 -10.85 17.63
C ALA A 391 -13.53 -11.96 18.55
N TYR A 392 -13.04 -11.61 19.74
CA TYR A 392 -12.63 -12.56 20.76
C TYR A 392 -13.78 -13.52 21.13
N ILE A 393 -14.98 -13.01 21.40
CA ILE A 393 -16.16 -13.83 21.70
C ILE A 393 -16.46 -14.77 20.53
N LEU A 394 -16.51 -14.27 19.30
CA LEU A 394 -16.84 -15.08 18.11
C LEU A 394 -15.80 -16.17 17.86
N ILE A 395 -14.51 -15.84 17.90
CA ILE A 395 -13.40 -16.77 17.68
C ILE A 395 -13.39 -17.87 18.75
N ARG A 396 -13.79 -17.56 19.99
CA ARG A 396 -13.86 -18.52 21.10
C ARG A 396 -14.89 -19.63 20.87
N HIS A 397 -15.99 -19.33 20.20
CA HIS A 397 -17.11 -20.27 20.00
C HIS A 397 -17.09 -21.00 18.66
N ILE A 398 -16.28 -20.54 17.70
CA ILE A 398 -16.18 -21.17 16.39
C ILE A 398 -15.14 -22.30 16.44
N LYS A 399 -15.45 -23.47 15.87
CA LYS A 399 -14.48 -24.59 15.76
C LYS A 399 -13.65 -24.51 14.48
N ASN A 400 -14.23 -24.01 13.38
CA ASN A 400 -13.57 -23.96 12.08
C ASN A 400 -12.43 -22.91 12.05
N TRP A 401 -11.21 -23.37 11.75
CA TRP A 401 -10.02 -22.51 11.65
C TRP A 401 -10.16 -21.43 10.58
N LYS A 402 -10.64 -21.78 9.39
CA LYS A 402 -10.83 -20.81 8.29
C LYS A 402 -11.73 -19.66 8.72
N THR A 403 -12.81 -19.97 9.44
CA THR A 403 -13.75 -18.96 9.94
C THR A 403 -13.13 -18.09 11.03
N LYS A 404 -12.33 -18.66 11.96
CA LYS A 404 -11.60 -17.87 12.97
C LYS A 404 -10.67 -16.85 12.33
N VAL A 405 -9.88 -17.30 11.35
CA VAL A 405 -8.93 -16.44 10.63
C VAL A 405 -9.68 -15.34 9.88
N ASN A 406 -10.78 -15.68 9.20
CA ASN A 406 -11.59 -14.67 8.50
C ASN A 406 -12.16 -13.62 9.46
N ILE A 407 -12.67 -14.02 10.63
CA ILE A 407 -13.20 -13.06 11.61
C ILE A 407 -12.10 -12.12 12.09
N PHE A 408 -10.92 -12.65 12.43
CA PHE A 408 -9.78 -11.83 12.84
C PHE A 408 -9.44 -10.76 11.78
N PHE A 409 -9.30 -11.15 10.51
CA PHE A 409 -8.94 -10.21 9.45
C PHE A 409 -10.07 -9.22 9.10
N ILE A 410 -11.33 -9.64 9.14
CA ILE A 410 -12.47 -8.72 8.95
C ILE A 410 -12.49 -7.68 10.07
N THR A 411 -12.33 -8.09 11.33
CA THR A 411 -12.24 -7.17 12.46
C THR A 411 -11.06 -6.22 12.33
N LEU A 412 -9.90 -6.72 11.91
CA LEU A 412 -8.71 -5.87 11.67
C LEU A 412 -9.00 -4.79 10.62
N VAL A 413 -9.64 -5.14 9.50
CA VAL A 413 -10.01 -4.17 8.46
C VAL A 413 -11.00 -3.12 8.99
N ILE A 414 -12.00 -3.53 9.78
CA ILE A 414 -12.96 -2.59 10.41
C ILE A 414 -12.22 -1.62 11.34
N ILE A 415 -11.34 -2.11 12.20
CA ILE A 415 -10.55 -1.29 13.14
C ILE A 415 -9.73 -0.24 12.38
N LEU A 416 -9.02 -0.68 11.35
CA LEU A 416 -8.18 0.18 10.52
C LEU A 416 -9.00 1.22 9.74
N ALA A 417 -10.16 0.82 9.20
CA ALA A 417 -11.06 1.72 8.50
C ALA A 417 -11.61 2.82 9.42
N ILE A 418 -12.00 2.47 10.66
CA ILE A 418 -12.50 3.45 11.64
C ILE A 418 -11.40 4.46 11.99
N GLY A 419 -10.17 4.03 12.29
CA GLY A 419 -9.10 4.98 12.60
C GLY A 419 -8.70 5.84 11.40
N PHE A 420 -8.57 5.24 10.21
CA PHE A 420 -8.27 6.00 8.99
C PHE A 420 -9.34 7.05 8.67
N SER A 421 -10.63 6.76 8.94
CA SER A 421 -11.70 7.73 8.77
C SER A 421 -11.48 9.01 9.60
N ARG A 422 -10.84 8.92 10.77
CA ARG A 422 -10.52 10.07 11.64
C ARG A 422 -9.44 10.97 11.06
N LEU A 423 -8.44 10.36 10.42
CA LEU A 423 -7.37 11.04 9.71
C LEU A 423 -7.94 11.74 8.47
N TYR A 424 -8.69 10.99 7.65
CA TYR A 424 -9.29 11.52 6.43
C TYR A 424 -10.24 12.68 6.71
N LEU A 425 -11.10 12.59 7.74
CA LEU A 425 -12.03 13.65 8.13
C LEU A 425 -11.34 14.85 8.83
N GLY A 426 -10.02 14.78 9.06
CA GLY A 426 -9.23 15.90 9.59
C GLY A 426 -9.47 16.21 11.06
N VAL A 427 -10.00 15.25 11.81
CA VAL A 427 -10.35 15.46 13.22
C VAL A 427 -9.29 14.93 14.17
N HIS A 428 -8.34 14.12 13.69
CA HIS A 428 -7.24 13.56 14.47
C HIS A 428 -5.97 13.44 13.64
N TYR A 429 -4.83 13.47 14.32
CA TYR A 429 -3.51 13.17 13.78
C TYR A 429 -3.22 11.65 13.77
N VAL A 430 -2.15 11.23 13.08
CA VAL A 430 -1.77 9.81 12.95
C VAL A 430 -1.41 9.25 14.31
N SER A 431 -0.62 9.98 15.08
CA SER A 431 -0.24 9.58 16.44
C SER A 431 -1.43 9.52 17.40
N ASP A 432 -2.47 10.34 17.25
CA ASP A 432 -3.70 10.23 18.06
C ASP A 432 -4.42 8.90 17.83
N VAL A 433 -4.51 8.48 16.57
CA VAL A 433 -5.14 7.21 16.16
C VAL A 433 -4.29 6.04 16.64
N TRP A 434 -2.98 6.12 16.49
CA TRP A 434 -2.04 5.12 16.99
C TRP A 434 -2.12 4.96 18.51
N GLY A 435 -2.07 6.07 19.25
CA GLY A 435 -2.25 6.08 20.71
C GLY A 435 -3.60 5.50 21.14
N GLY A 436 -4.67 5.83 20.40
CA GLY A 436 -5.99 5.24 20.60
C GLY A 436 -5.99 3.72 20.40
N TYR A 437 -5.37 3.21 19.34
CA TYR A 437 -5.24 1.77 19.11
C TYR A 437 -4.48 1.03 20.20
N LEU A 438 -3.34 1.59 20.64
CA LEU A 438 -2.52 1.00 21.70
C LEU A 438 -3.31 0.94 23.02
N LEU A 439 -3.95 2.04 23.42
CA LEU A 439 -4.72 2.10 24.67
C LEU A 439 -5.97 1.20 24.61
N GLY A 440 -6.63 1.13 23.45
CA GLY A 440 -7.74 0.19 23.21
C GLY A 440 -7.29 -1.27 23.31
N PHE A 441 -6.08 -1.59 22.86
CA PHE A 441 -5.50 -2.92 22.99
C PHE A 441 -5.14 -3.28 24.44
N LEU A 442 -4.65 -2.32 25.24
CA LEU A 442 -4.41 -2.50 26.67
C LEU A 442 -5.72 -2.82 27.42
N ILE A 443 -6.81 -2.13 27.09
CA ILE A 443 -8.14 -2.42 27.65
C ILE A 443 -8.61 -3.81 27.22
N LEU A 444 -8.53 -4.12 25.92
CA LEU A 444 -8.95 -5.42 25.39
C LEU A 444 -8.21 -6.58 26.08
N THR A 445 -6.88 -6.51 26.18
CA THR A 445 -6.05 -7.54 26.81
C THR A 445 -6.34 -7.67 28.30
N THR A 446 -6.53 -6.56 29.00
CA THR A 446 -6.90 -6.57 30.43
C THR A 446 -8.26 -7.23 30.65
N VAL A 447 -9.29 -6.82 29.91
CA VAL A 447 -10.65 -7.34 30.10
C VAL A 447 -10.75 -8.81 29.66
N THR A 448 -10.08 -9.20 28.58
CA THR A 448 -10.02 -10.62 28.17
C THR A 448 -9.27 -11.48 29.18
N ALA A 449 -8.19 -10.97 29.78
CA ALA A 449 -7.49 -11.66 30.85
C ALA A 449 -8.34 -11.81 32.11
N LEU A 450 -9.06 -10.75 32.51
CA LEU A 450 -10.00 -10.81 33.63
C LEU A 450 -11.12 -11.83 33.39
N TYR A 451 -11.65 -11.87 32.16
CA TYR A 451 -12.67 -12.86 31.77
C TYR A 451 -12.15 -14.29 31.86
N GLU A 452 -10.99 -14.60 31.24
CA GLU A 452 -10.44 -15.97 31.26
C GLU A 452 -9.93 -16.37 32.66
N TRP A 453 -9.48 -15.42 33.49
CA TRP A 453 -9.11 -15.67 34.88
C TRP A 453 -10.31 -16.03 35.76
N ARG A 454 -11.43 -15.30 35.62
CA ARG A 454 -12.67 -15.56 36.38
C ARG A 454 -13.47 -16.75 35.87
N LYS A 455 -13.16 -17.27 34.70
CA LYS A 455 -13.83 -18.44 34.14
C LYS A 455 -13.48 -19.68 34.96
N ASN A 456 -14.24 -19.91 36.03
CA ASN A 456 -14.31 -21.20 36.70
C ASN A 456 -14.69 -22.27 35.68
N LYS A 457 -14.22 -23.50 35.89
CA LYS A 457 -14.52 -24.72 35.10
C LYS A 457 -16.03 -25.07 34.99
N ALA A 458 -16.94 -24.17 35.39
CA ALA A 458 -18.38 -24.33 35.28
C ALA A 458 -18.81 -24.38 33.81
N GLU A 459 -19.08 -25.62 33.40
CA GLU A 459 -19.91 -26.12 32.31
C GLU A 459 -20.16 -25.20 31.10
N GLN A 460 -19.58 -25.59 29.97
CA GLN A 460 -20.11 -25.19 28.68
C GLN A 460 -21.48 -25.85 28.50
N GLU A 461 -22.56 -25.19 28.92
CA GLU A 461 -23.88 -25.55 28.44
C GLU A 461 -23.85 -25.46 26.90
N HIS A 462 -23.94 -26.62 26.26
CA HIS A 462 -24.16 -26.76 24.82
C HIS A 462 -25.60 -26.37 24.54
N VAL A 463 -25.81 -25.08 24.25
CA VAL A 463 -27.12 -24.61 23.78
C VAL A 463 -27.34 -25.13 22.37
N VAL A 464 -28.31 -26.02 22.21
CA VAL A 464 -28.82 -26.39 20.89
C VAL A 464 -29.58 -25.18 20.34
N ILE A 465 -29.01 -24.54 19.32
CA ILE A 465 -29.59 -23.34 18.71
C ILE A 465 -30.83 -23.75 17.90
N SER A 466 -32.02 -23.56 18.46
CA SER A 466 -33.29 -23.80 17.78
C SER A 466 -33.51 -22.85 16.59
N LYS A 467 -34.41 -23.21 15.67
CA LYS A 467 -34.78 -22.36 14.51
C LYS A 467 -35.27 -20.98 14.98
N ASN A 468 -36.02 -20.92 16.08
CA ASN A 468 -36.54 -19.68 16.65
C ASN A 468 -35.41 -18.78 17.17
N ILE A 469 -34.38 -19.34 17.81
CA ILE A 469 -33.20 -18.57 18.24
C ILE A 469 -32.44 -18.01 17.04
N LYS A 470 -32.29 -18.78 15.95
CA LYS A 470 -31.66 -18.28 14.71
C LYS A 470 -32.45 -17.13 14.11
N LEU A 471 -33.78 -17.26 14.03
CA LEU A 471 -34.67 -16.22 13.51
C LEU A 471 -34.63 -14.96 14.39
N ALA A 472 -34.69 -15.11 15.71
CA ALA A 472 -34.57 -13.99 16.65
C ALA A 472 -33.20 -13.29 16.54
N THR A 473 -32.11 -14.07 16.42
CA THR A 473 -30.77 -13.52 16.20
C THR A 473 -30.71 -12.73 14.89
N PHE A 474 -31.25 -13.30 13.80
CA PHE A 474 -31.30 -12.62 12.51
C PHE A 474 -32.12 -11.32 12.58
N GLY A 475 -33.27 -11.35 13.27
CA GLY A 475 -34.10 -10.17 13.52
C GLY A 475 -33.36 -9.08 14.30
N LEU A 476 -32.63 -9.44 15.36
CA LEU A 476 -31.81 -8.50 16.14
C LEU A 476 -30.66 -7.89 15.32
N ILE A 477 -29.96 -8.69 14.52
CA ILE A 477 -28.92 -8.19 13.61
C ILE A 477 -29.53 -7.22 12.58
N SER A 478 -30.68 -7.58 12.01
CA SER A 478 -31.39 -6.74 11.05
C SER A 478 -31.85 -5.43 11.68
N ALA A 479 -32.37 -5.46 12.92
CA ALA A 479 -32.72 -4.27 13.69
C ALA A 479 -31.50 -3.36 13.92
N GLY A 480 -30.33 -3.93 14.21
CA GLY A 480 -29.08 -3.18 14.34
C GLY A 480 -28.64 -2.53 13.04
N ALA A 481 -28.77 -3.24 11.91
CA ALA A 481 -28.47 -2.68 10.59
C ALA A 481 -29.43 -1.54 10.23
N ILE A 482 -30.74 -1.70 10.49
CA ILE A 482 -31.76 -0.66 10.26
C ILE A 482 -31.48 0.56 11.15
N PHE A 483 -31.18 0.35 12.44
CA PHE A 483 -30.81 1.42 13.36
C PHE A 483 -29.58 2.19 12.86
N TYR A 484 -28.52 1.49 12.45
CA TYR A 484 -27.33 2.10 11.90
C TYR A 484 -27.62 2.92 10.63
N VAL A 485 -28.34 2.34 9.66
CA VAL A 485 -28.67 3.01 8.40
C VAL A 485 -29.56 4.23 8.66
N GLY A 486 -30.59 4.11 9.50
CA GLY A 486 -31.46 5.21 9.88
C GLY A 486 -30.68 6.36 10.55
N PHE A 487 -29.80 6.03 11.49
CA PHE A 487 -28.93 7.00 12.13
C PHE A 487 -27.99 7.67 11.13
N ALA A 488 -27.34 6.89 10.24
CA ALA A 488 -26.41 7.40 9.24
C ALA A 488 -27.09 8.35 8.23
N LEU A 489 -28.32 8.05 7.83
CA LEU A 489 -29.10 8.90 6.92
C LEU A 489 -29.48 10.23 7.56
N GLN A 490 -29.74 10.25 8.88
CA GLN A 490 -30.10 11.45 9.64
C GLN A 490 -28.89 12.21 10.20
N TYR A 491 -27.70 11.60 10.23
CA TYR A 491 -26.51 12.21 10.79
C TYR A 491 -26.07 13.42 9.96
N ARG A 492 -26.12 14.59 10.58
CA ARG A 492 -25.68 15.88 10.02
C ARG A 492 -24.75 16.55 11.03
N PRO A 493 -23.45 16.21 11.02
CA PRO A 493 -22.50 16.85 11.93
C PRO A 493 -22.35 18.33 11.57
N PRO A 494 -22.06 19.21 12.55
CA PRO A 494 -21.84 20.63 12.30
C PRO A 494 -20.61 20.79 11.40
N ILE A 495 -20.85 21.21 10.16
CA ILE A 495 -19.80 21.44 9.16
C ILE A 495 -19.02 22.68 9.55
N VAL A 496 -17.69 22.59 9.51
CA VAL A 496 -16.84 23.76 9.70
C VAL A 496 -16.86 24.59 8.43
N VAL A 497 -17.33 25.83 8.55
CA VAL A 497 -16.93 26.88 7.61
C VAL A 497 -15.53 27.32 8.08
N PRO A 498 -14.50 27.19 7.25
CA PRO A 498 -13.15 27.60 7.63
C PRO A 498 -13.20 29.06 8.10
N ALA A 499 -12.67 29.32 9.29
CA ALA A 499 -12.54 30.69 9.78
C ALA A 499 -11.71 31.48 8.77
N GLN A 500 -12.14 32.68 8.40
CA GLN A 500 -11.34 33.55 7.55
C GLN A 500 -10.00 33.76 8.25
N ALA A 501 -8.90 33.45 7.56
CA ALA A 501 -7.57 33.68 8.10
C ALA A 501 -7.46 35.16 8.47
N VAL A 502 -6.92 35.46 9.66
CA VAL A 502 -6.67 36.85 10.07
C VAL A 502 -5.62 37.41 9.12
N ILE A 503 -6.03 38.29 8.23
CA ILE A 503 -5.15 38.95 7.28
C ILE A 503 -4.40 40.05 8.03
N GLN A 504 -3.08 39.92 8.12
CA GLN A 504 -2.20 40.93 8.71
C GLN A 504 -1.76 41.91 7.63
N SER A 505 -2.18 43.17 7.74
CA SER A 505 -1.63 44.25 6.91
C SER A 505 -0.25 44.64 7.41
N ILE A 506 0.71 44.72 6.50
CA ILE A 506 2.06 45.21 6.77
C ILE A 506 2.27 46.56 6.08
N ASP A 507 2.80 47.52 6.83
CA ASP A 507 3.14 48.87 6.35
C ASP A 507 4.62 49.00 5.97
N ARG A 508 5.39 47.91 6.12
CA ARG A 508 6.84 47.85 5.86
C ARG A 508 7.12 47.05 4.60
N ASP A 509 8.27 47.30 4.00
CA ASP A 509 8.76 46.52 2.86
C ASP A 509 8.85 45.02 3.19
N ILE A 510 8.38 44.20 2.26
CA ILE A 510 8.22 42.76 2.47
C ILE A 510 9.53 42.04 2.72
N SER A 511 10.61 42.49 2.09
CA SER A 511 11.93 41.87 2.25
C SER A 511 12.42 42.03 3.69
N THR A 512 12.20 43.22 4.26
CA THR A 512 12.50 43.52 5.66
C THR A 512 11.63 42.68 6.59
N TYR A 513 10.32 42.61 6.33
CA TYR A 513 9.38 41.83 7.15
C TYR A 513 9.76 40.34 7.23
N PHE A 514 10.08 39.71 6.10
CA PHE A 514 10.50 38.32 6.04
C PHE A 514 11.82 38.05 6.76
N SER A 515 12.74 39.02 6.77
CA SER A 515 14.02 38.91 7.48
C SER A 515 13.87 39.03 9.00
N GLU A 516 13.02 39.95 9.48
CA GLU A 516 12.82 40.23 10.91
C GLU A 516 11.97 39.16 11.61
N HIS A 517 10.95 38.61 10.94
CA HIS A 517 9.95 37.72 11.55
C HIS A 517 10.28 36.22 11.45
N LYS A 518 11.52 35.87 11.06
CA LYS A 518 11.98 34.46 10.88
C LYS A 518 10.99 33.62 10.05
N ILE A 519 10.45 34.20 8.99
CA ILE A 519 9.55 33.47 8.09
C ILE A 519 10.33 32.35 7.40
N LEU A 520 9.68 31.20 7.22
CA LEU A 520 10.27 30.05 6.53
C LEU A 520 10.73 30.44 5.14
N LYS A 521 12.04 30.36 4.91
CA LYS A 521 12.68 30.70 3.63
C LYS A 521 12.71 29.56 2.63
N TYR A 522 12.41 28.34 3.10
CA TYR A 522 12.50 27.12 2.33
C TYR A 522 11.14 26.43 2.29
N SER A 523 10.85 25.78 1.15
CA SER A 523 9.87 24.69 1.10
C SER A 523 10.36 23.50 1.94
N GLU A 524 9.45 22.58 2.28
CA GLU A 524 9.68 21.56 3.29
C GLU A 524 9.24 20.17 2.80
N THR A 525 9.92 19.14 3.33
CA THR A 525 9.49 17.73 3.22
C THR A 525 8.25 17.46 4.08
N LEU A 526 7.62 16.29 3.88
CA LEU A 526 6.57 15.76 4.75
C LEU A 526 6.96 15.69 6.24
N ILE A 527 8.26 15.60 6.54
CA ILE A 527 8.79 15.46 7.91
C ILE A 527 9.29 16.82 8.44
N GLY A 528 9.22 17.89 7.64
CA GLY A 528 9.62 19.24 8.03
C GLY A 528 11.08 19.62 7.75
N ASN A 529 11.86 18.76 7.10
CA ASN A 529 13.20 19.14 6.63
C ASN A 529 13.12 20.13 5.46
N PRO A 530 14.00 21.14 5.39
CA PRO A 530 14.02 22.14 4.31
C PRO A 530 14.42 21.52 2.95
N GLN A 531 13.95 22.14 1.87
CA GLN A 531 14.18 21.75 0.47
C GLN A 531 14.60 22.97 -0.36
N GLU A 532 13.86 23.28 -1.42
CA GLU A 532 14.13 24.40 -2.33
C GLU A 532 13.79 25.72 -1.61
N PRO A 533 14.69 26.73 -1.62
CA PRO A 533 14.36 28.05 -1.13
C PRO A 533 13.25 28.69 -1.96
N LEU A 534 12.49 29.59 -1.35
CA LEU A 534 11.51 30.39 -2.08
C LEU A 534 12.20 31.14 -3.22
N GLY A 535 11.61 31.07 -4.41
CA GLY A 535 12.07 31.77 -5.61
C GLY A 535 11.31 33.06 -5.86
N PHE A 536 10.10 33.19 -5.31
CA PHE A 536 9.19 34.29 -5.60
C PHE A 536 8.44 34.79 -4.38
N ILE A 537 8.22 36.10 -4.35
CA ILE A 537 7.13 36.77 -3.63
C ILE A 537 6.28 37.47 -4.67
N PHE A 538 4.99 37.15 -4.72
CA PHE A 538 4.03 37.80 -5.61
C PHE A 538 3.12 38.75 -4.82
N LEU A 539 2.89 39.94 -5.37
CA LEU A 539 1.93 40.91 -4.88
C LEU A 539 0.80 41.03 -5.92
N ALA A 540 -0.41 40.62 -5.54
CA ALA A 540 -1.59 40.68 -6.40
C ALA A 540 -2.79 41.21 -5.62
N LYS A 541 -3.72 41.87 -6.30
CA LYS A 541 -4.95 42.39 -5.67
C LYS A 541 -5.79 41.28 -5.05
N ASP A 542 -5.93 40.17 -5.76
CA ASP A 542 -6.68 38.99 -5.34
C ASP A 542 -6.20 37.72 -6.07
N ASP A 543 -6.76 36.58 -5.66
CA ASP A 543 -6.45 35.26 -6.23
C ASP A 543 -6.76 35.19 -7.75
N ALA A 544 -7.76 35.96 -8.20
CA ALA A 544 -8.16 36.01 -9.61
C ALA A 544 -7.12 36.75 -10.46
N THR A 545 -6.57 37.86 -9.96
CA THR A 545 -5.52 38.64 -10.61
C THR A 545 -4.25 37.82 -10.79
N LEU A 546 -3.85 37.06 -9.75
CA LEU A 546 -2.73 36.12 -9.82
C LEU A 546 -2.97 35.08 -10.92
N THR A 547 -4.11 34.38 -10.88
CA THR A 547 -4.43 33.30 -11.81
C THR A 547 -4.51 33.79 -13.25
N GLN A 548 -5.20 34.90 -13.52
CA GLN A 548 -5.33 35.48 -14.85
C GLN A 548 -3.99 35.97 -15.40
N SER A 549 -3.08 36.45 -14.55
CA SER A 549 -1.75 36.89 -14.98
C SER A 549 -0.90 35.72 -15.48
N PHE A 550 -0.96 34.58 -14.80
CA PHE A 550 -0.31 33.34 -15.26
C PHE A 550 -0.96 32.81 -16.55
N GLU A 551 -2.29 32.80 -16.64
CA GLU A 551 -3.02 32.37 -17.85
C GLU A 551 -2.67 33.24 -19.07
N LYS A 552 -2.61 34.57 -18.91
CA LYS A 552 -2.16 35.49 -19.97
C LYS A 552 -0.72 35.24 -20.42
N ALA A 553 0.15 34.76 -19.52
CA ALA A 553 1.51 34.37 -19.84
C ALA A 553 1.63 32.95 -20.43
N GLY A 554 0.51 32.31 -20.75
CA GLY A 554 0.45 30.99 -21.37
C GLY A 554 0.69 29.83 -20.40
N TRP A 555 0.52 30.06 -19.09
CA TRP A 555 0.55 29.00 -18.09
C TRP A 555 -0.85 28.44 -17.84
N SER A 556 -0.95 27.13 -17.63
CA SER A 556 -2.21 26.44 -17.35
C SER A 556 -2.31 26.09 -15.87
N SER A 557 -3.48 26.30 -15.27
CA SER A 557 -3.72 25.90 -13.88
C SER A 557 -3.78 24.37 -13.75
N ALA A 558 -3.07 23.82 -12.78
CA ALA A 558 -3.00 22.37 -12.54
C ALA A 558 -4.33 21.85 -11.98
N ASP A 559 -4.83 20.73 -12.53
CA ASP A 559 -6.03 20.07 -12.03
C ASP A 559 -5.80 19.59 -10.59
N ARG A 560 -6.84 19.65 -9.75
CA ARG A 560 -6.80 19.02 -8.42
C ARG A 560 -6.60 17.52 -8.56
N VAL A 561 -5.82 16.93 -7.65
CA VAL A 561 -5.64 15.48 -7.63
C VAL A 561 -6.96 14.79 -7.31
N SER A 562 -7.48 14.05 -8.28
CA SER A 562 -8.70 13.25 -8.16
C SER A 562 -8.50 11.90 -8.86
N ILE A 563 -9.38 10.93 -8.59
CA ILE A 563 -9.34 9.63 -9.30
C ILE A 563 -9.38 9.84 -10.82
N LYS A 564 -10.13 10.86 -11.29
CA LYS A 564 -10.24 11.20 -12.71
C LYS A 564 -8.94 11.80 -13.26
N SER A 565 -8.34 12.76 -12.55
CA SER A 565 -7.09 13.41 -13.01
C SER A 565 -5.91 12.44 -12.97
N VAL A 566 -5.88 11.53 -11.99
CA VAL A 566 -4.89 10.44 -11.90
C VAL A 566 -5.08 9.42 -13.02
N ALA A 567 -6.31 9.05 -13.36
CA ALA A 567 -6.54 8.18 -14.52
C ALA A 567 -6.10 8.86 -15.83
N LYS A 568 -6.40 10.15 -15.98
CA LYS A 568 -6.06 10.95 -17.17
C LYS A 568 -4.55 11.15 -17.31
N ILE A 569 -3.81 11.39 -16.23
CA ILE A 569 -2.34 11.50 -16.28
C ILE A 569 -1.69 10.16 -16.61
N ALA A 570 -2.22 9.04 -16.08
CA ALA A 570 -1.72 7.71 -16.40
C ALA A 570 -1.96 7.36 -17.87
N GLU A 571 -3.15 7.66 -18.40
CA GLU A 571 -3.46 7.51 -19.83
C GLU A 571 -2.53 8.38 -20.70
N ALA A 572 -2.37 9.66 -20.34
CA ALA A 572 -1.52 10.59 -21.08
C ALA A 572 -0.05 10.16 -21.08
N ALA A 573 0.47 9.65 -19.96
CA ALA A 573 1.83 9.13 -19.86
C ALA A 573 2.03 7.86 -20.71
N VAL A 574 1.10 6.90 -20.65
CA VAL A 574 1.18 5.66 -21.47
C VAL A 574 1.09 5.96 -22.97
N LEU A 575 0.23 6.90 -23.35
CA LEU A 575 0.02 7.27 -24.75
C LEU A 575 0.98 8.37 -25.25
N ARG A 576 1.91 8.85 -24.40
CA ARG A 576 2.78 10.02 -24.66
C ARG A 576 2.02 11.24 -25.22
N ARG A 577 0.82 11.48 -24.69
CA ARG A 577 -0.04 12.61 -25.06
C ARG A 577 0.16 13.77 -24.10
N GLN A 578 -0.11 14.99 -24.56
CA GLN A 578 -0.11 16.17 -23.69
C GLN A 578 -1.28 16.16 -22.70
N TYR A 579 -1.02 16.66 -21.50
CA TYR A 579 -2.05 16.98 -20.51
C TYR A 579 -1.70 18.31 -19.85
N PHE A 580 -2.15 19.41 -20.47
CA PHE A 580 -1.81 20.79 -20.10
C PHE A 580 -2.14 21.19 -18.65
N ASN A 581 -3.10 20.51 -18.02
CA ASN A 581 -3.57 20.79 -16.66
C ASN A 581 -3.26 19.61 -15.73
N ALA A 582 -2.13 18.93 -15.92
CA ALA A 582 -1.87 17.76 -15.10
C ALA A 582 -1.82 18.12 -13.61
N PRO A 583 -2.23 17.22 -12.72
CA PRO A 583 -2.06 17.44 -11.29
C PRO A 583 -0.58 17.35 -10.92
N MET A 584 -0.08 18.38 -10.24
CA MET A 584 1.29 18.41 -9.74
C MET A 584 1.45 17.71 -8.38
N THR A 585 2.66 17.23 -8.09
CA THR A 585 2.98 16.74 -6.75
C THR A 585 2.97 17.90 -5.74
N PRO A 586 2.17 17.78 -4.65
CA PRO A 586 2.15 18.76 -3.56
C PRO A 586 3.53 19.00 -2.95
N SER A 587 3.86 20.26 -2.67
CA SER A 587 5.00 20.65 -1.82
C SER A 587 4.49 21.38 -0.58
N PHE A 588 5.30 21.42 0.49
CA PHE A 588 4.93 22.04 1.75
C PHE A 588 5.68 23.35 1.95
N TRP A 589 4.98 24.36 2.46
CA TRP A 589 5.59 25.55 3.02
C TRP A 589 4.78 25.93 4.26
N ASN A 590 5.45 26.12 5.40
CA ASN A 590 4.80 26.35 6.69
C ASN A 590 3.76 25.26 7.03
N ALA A 591 4.13 24.00 6.80
CA ALA A 591 3.28 22.80 6.90
C ALA A 591 2.03 22.77 5.98
N ALA A 592 1.74 23.82 5.20
CA ALA A 592 0.62 23.90 4.27
C ALA A 592 1.00 23.37 2.89
N VAL A 593 0.06 22.70 2.23
CA VAL A 593 0.18 22.31 0.82
C VAL A 593 -0.01 23.54 -0.06
N ASN A 594 0.65 23.62 -1.22
CA ASN A 594 0.49 24.73 -2.15
C ASN A 594 -0.96 24.96 -2.58
N ASP A 595 -1.38 26.23 -2.56
CA ASP A 595 -2.75 26.65 -2.91
C ASP A 595 -2.96 26.69 -4.42
N PHE A 596 -1.94 27.15 -5.15
CA PHE A 596 -1.95 27.23 -6.60
C PHE A 596 -0.79 26.46 -7.21
N GLY A 597 -1.03 26.00 -8.43
CA GLY A 597 -0.08 25.28 -9.23
C GLY A 597 -0.28 25.63 -10.70
N PHE A 598 0.79 26.06 -11.36
CA PHE A 598 0.75 26.35 -12.79
C PHE A 598 1.80 25.54 -13.55
N GLU A 599 1.42 25.09 -14.74
CA GLU A 599 2.27 24.33 -15.65
C GLU A 599 2.36 25.00 -17.03
N LYS A 600 3.52 24.90 -17.68
CA LYS A 600 3.71 25.35 -19.07
C LYS A 600 4.52 24.31 -19.86
N PRO A 601 4.06 23.90 -21.05
CA PRO A 601 4.73 22.86 -21.84
C PRO A 601 6.10 23.32 -22.35
N THR A 602 7.03 22.38 -22.48
CA THR A 602 8.32 22.57 -23.18
C THR A 602 8.21 22.24 -24.67
N GLN A 603 9.29 22.49 -25.43
CA GLN A 603 9.37 22.13 -26.86
C GLN A 603 9.23 20.62 -27.11
N ALA A 604 9.54 19.78 -26.11
CA ALA A 604 9.40 18.33 -26.20
C ALA A 604 7.92 17.87 -26.25
N ASN A 605 6.96 18.75 -25.93
CA ASN A 605 5.53 18.50 -26.02
C ASN A 605 5.05 17.21 -25.32
N SER A 606 5.71 16.83 -24.22
CA SER A 606 5.40 15.62 -23.46
C SER A 606 4.93 15.94 -22.04
N VAL A 607 4.32 14.93 -21.40
CA VAL A 607 3.99 14.97 -19.96
C VAL A 607 5.26 14.92 -19.10
N ASP A 608 6.39 14.50 -19.69
CA ASP A 608 7.66 14.23 -19.00
C ASP A 608 8.51 15.46 -18.75
N GLU A 609 8.37 16.49 -19.59
CA GLU A 609 9.19 17.71 -19.54
C GLU A 609 8.33 18.98 -19.51
N ARG A 610 8.30 19.69 -18.38
CA ARG A 610 7.41 20.84 -18.17
C ARG A 610 7.94 21.85 -17.17
N HIS A 611 7.61 23.11 -17.39
CA HIS A 611 7.86 24.19 -16.46
C HIS A 611 6.78 24.21 -15.39
N HIS A 612 7.14 24.16 -14.11
CA HIS A 612 6.19 24.16 -13.00
C HIS A 612 6.47 25.26 -11.98
N ILE A 613 5.39 25.84 -11.45
CA ILE A 613 5.46 26.74 -10.31
C ILE A 613 4.39 26.38 -9.27
N ARG A 614 4.82 26.33 -8.01
CA ARG A 614 3.98 26.09 -6.82
C ARG A 614 3.90 27.38 -6.03
N ILE A 615 2.68 27.81 -5.68
CA ILE A 615 2.44 29.07 -4.99
C ILE A 615 1.59 28.82 -3.75
N TRP A 616 2.00 29.40 -2.63
CA TRP A 616 1.28 29.42 -1.36
C TRP A 616 0.76 30.83 -1.08
N LYS A 617 -0.50 30.91 -0.66
CA LYS A 617 -1.11 32.12 -0.17
C LYS A 617 -0.67 32.37 1.25
N THR A 618 -0.23 33.59 1.54
CA THR A 618 0.09 34.00 2.91
C THR A 618 -1.10 34.72 3.55
N ASN A 619 -1.08 34.86 4.87
CA ASN A 619 -2.06 35.65 5.61
C ASN A 619 -1.65 37.12 5.70
N ILE A 620 -0.83 37.61 4.76
CA ILE A 620 -0.24 38.95 4.80
C ILE A 620 -0.74 39.76 3.61
N THR A 621 -1.03 41.04 3.84
CA THR A 621 -1.26 42.02 2.78
C THR A 621 -0.31 43.20 2.91
N GLN A 622 0.19 43.71 1.79
CA GLN A 622 0.98 44.95 1.75
C GLN A 622 0.30 45.93 0.80
N ASP A 623 0.05 47.16 1.26
CA ASP A 623 -0.59 48.22 0.46
C ASP A 623 -1.92 47.78 -0.19
N GLY A 624 -2.68 46.92 0.50
CA GLY A 624 -3.93 46.33 0.00
C GLY A 624 -3.76 45.19 -1.01
N LEU A 625 -2.53 44.77 -1.32
CA LEU A 625 -2.23 43.61 -2.17
C LEU A 625 -1.99 42.37 -1.30
N SER A 626 -2.56 41.24 -1.72
CA SER A 626 -2.29 39.94 -1.13
C SER A 626 -0.88 39.46 -1.48
N VAL A 627 -0.19 38.92 -0.48
CA VAL A 627 1.15 38.37 -0.62
C VAL A 627 1.08 36.85 -0.84
N TYR A 628 1.80 36.39 -1.86
CA TYR A 628 1.99 34.97 -2.13
C TYR A 628 3.47 34.65 -2.19
N VAL A 629 3.84 33.42 -1.86
CA VAL A 629 5.22 32.92 -1.98
C VAL A 629 5.26 31.73 -2.93
N GLY A 630 6.36 31.54 -3.65
CA GLY A 630 6.42 30.46 -4.64
C GLY A 630 7.80 29.86 -4.88
N THR A 631 7.78 28.65 -5.43
CA THR A 631 8.96 27.90 -5.89
C THR A 631 8.72 27.44 -7.31
N ALA A 632 9.74 27.50 -8.16
CA ALA A 632 9.66 27.09 -9.56
C ALA A 632 10.69 26.00 -9.84
N SER A 633 10.28 25.00 -10.61
CA SER A 633 11.09 23.82 -10.94
C SER A 633 10.81 23.38 -12.38
N LEU A 634 11.85 23.14 -13.16
CA LEU A 634 11.73 22.52 -14.48
C LEU A 634 11.78 21.01 -14.32
N ASP A 635 10.74 20.34 -14.74
CA ASP A 635 10.69 18.90 -14.78
C ASP A 635 11.34 18.41 -16.07
N THR A 636 12.39 17.58 -15.95
CA THR A 636 13.21 17.09 -17.07
C THR A 636 12.91 15.63 -17.43
N ALA A 637 12.34 14.91 -16.49
CA ALA A 637 11.84 13.56 -16.70
C ALA A 637 10.79 13.27 -15.65
N ILE A 638 9.86 12.40 -15.99
CA ILE A 638 9.03 11.77 -14.99
C ILE A 638 9.85 10.71 -14.25
N LYS A 639 9.92 10.84 -12.93
CA LYS A 639 10.48 9.85 -12.02
C LYS A 639 9.31 9.22 -11.28
N TRP A 640 9.06 7.93 -11.46
CA TRP A 640 7.95 7.26 -10.76
C TRP A 640 6.54 7.83 -11.09
N LEU A 641 6.30 8.36 -12.29
CA LEU A 641 5.04 8.92 -12.82
C LEU A 641 4.62 10.40 -12.61
N ILE A 642 4.32 10.85 -11.41
CA ILE A 642 3.84 12.23 -11.10
C ILE A 642 4.86 13.03 -10.26
N THR A 643 5.99 12.40 -9.90
CA THR A 643 7.14 13.10 -9.33
C THR A 643 8.12 13.27 -10.44
N HIS A 644 8.76 14.41 -10.50
CA HIS A 644 9.58 14.73 -11.63
C HIS A 644 11.02 14.85 -11.17
N ARG A 645 11.92 14.45 -12.06
CA ARG A 645 13.31 14.81 -11.94
C ARG A 645 13.39 16.28 -12.29
N ILE A 646 13.63 17.11 -11.28
CA ILE A 646 13.85 18.52 -11.53
C ILE A 646 15.21 18.73 -12.20
N ASN A 647 15.31 19.75 -13.05
CA ASN A 647 16.58 20.29 -13.48
C ASN A 647 17.33 20.79 -12.24
N PRO A 648 18.61 20.40 -12.03
CA PRO A 648 19.38 20.90 -10.90
C PRO A 648 19.51 22.43 -10.86
N ASP A 649 19.43 23.11 -12.01
CA ASP A 649 19.46 24.56 -12.09
C ASP A 649 18.07 25.17 -11.90
N ILE A 650 17.71 25.47 -10.65
CA ILE A 650 16.43 26.13 -10.33
C ILE A 650 16.47 27.64 -10.60
N ASP A 651 17.65 28.26 -10.79
CA ASP A 651 17.77 29.69 -11.09
C ASP A 651 17.37 30.00 -12.53
N THR A 652 17.74 29.11 -13.46
CA THR A 652 17.28 29.19 -14.86
C THR A 652 15.75 29.14 -14.93
N GLU A 653 15.12 28.26 -14.15
CA GLU A 653 13.65 28.16 -14.14
C GLU A 653 12.98 29.39 -13.53
N LYS A 654 13.53 29.94 -12.43
CA LYS A 654 13.04 31.21 -11.86
C LYS A 654 13.10 32.35 -12.89
N SER A 655 14.21 32.44 -13.62
CA SER A 655 14.36 33.46 -14.67
C SER A 655 13.32 33.27 -15.78
N PHE A 656 13.10 32.03 -16.22
CA PHE A 656 12.09 31.70 -17.23
C PHE A 656 10.66 32.11 -16.81
N VAL A 657 10.25 31.81 -15.57
CA VAL A 657 8.93 32.22 -15.07
C VAL A 657 8.80 33.73 -15.13
N LYS A 658 9.77 34.48 -14.59
CA LYS A 658 9.75 35.95 -14.58
C LYS A 658 9.66 36.50 -16.02
N ASP A 659 10.51 36.03 -16.92
CA ASP A 659 10.57 36.52 -18.30
C ASP A 659 9.28 36.20 -19.07
N SER A 660 8.64 35.07 -18.78
CA SER A 660 7.34 34.72 -19.35
C SER A 660 6.22 35.68 -18.93
N LEU A 661 6.21 36.08 -17.65
CA LEU A 661 5.25 37.05 -17.10
C LEU A 661 5.56 38.48 -17.61
N GLN A 662 6.84 38.85 -17.71
CA GLN A 662 7.28 40.13 -18.26
C GLN A 662 6.85 40.26 -19.73
N SER A 663 7.06 39.22 -20.54
CA SER A 663 6.70 39.19 -21.96
C SER A 663 5.19 39.31 -22.19
N ALA A 664 4.38 38.79 -21.27
CA ALA A 664 2.93 38.95 -21.28
C ALA A 664 2.45 40.33 -20.83
N SER A 665 3.37 41.23 -20.45
CA SER A 665 3.08 42.59 -19.99
C SER A 665 2.16 42.65 -18.75
N VAL A 666 2.15 41.61 -17.91
CA VAL A 666 1.33 41.53 -16.69
C VAL A 666 2.03 42.03 -15.43
N ILE A 667 3.36 42.21 -15.47
CA ILE A 667 4.16 42.74 -14.36
C ILE A 667 4.14 44.27 -14.37
N GLU A 668 3.79 44.89 -13.23
CA GLU A 668 3.93 46.33 -12.98
C GLU A 668 5.36 46.67 -12.60
N ASN A 669 5.91 45.94 -11.63
CA ASN A 669 7.28 46.10 -11.14
C ASN A 669 7.85 44.73 -10.71
N SER A 670 9.16 44.55 -10.89
CA SER A 670 9.89 43.38 -10.36
C SER A 670 11.23 43.78 -9.79
N GLN A 671 11.57 43.23 -8.62
CA GLN A 671 12.85 43.46 -7.96
C GLN A 671 13.52 42.11 -7.63
N GLU A 672 14.83 42.04 -7.80
CA GLU A 672 15.64 40.88 -7.37
C GLU A 672 16.33 41.22 -6.04
N ILE A 673 16.28 40.31 -5.08
CA ILE A 673 16.95 40.45 -3.78
C ILE A 673 17.72 39.19 -3.41
N GLN A 674 18.79 39.34 -2.63
CA GLN A 674 19.45 38.21 -1.97
C GLN A 674 18.59 37.76 -0.78
N PHE A 675 18.15 36.50 -0.78
CA PHE A 675 17.19 36.01 0.23
C PHE A 675 17.79 34.96 1.17
N VAL A 676 18.58 34.04 0.61
CA VAL A 676 19.40 33.04 1.30
C VAL A 676 20.80 33.00 0.70
N ASP A 677 21.77 32.40 1.39
CA ASP A 677 23.09 32.18 0.81
C ASP A 677 23.03 31.15 -0.34
N PRO A 678 23.96 31.21 -1.31
CA PRO A 678 24.07 30.19 -2.35
C PRO A 678 24.18 28.79 -1.74
N VAL A 679 23.35 27.87 -2.23
CA VAL A 679 23.22 26.54 -1.61
C VAL A 679 23.15 25.44 -2.65
N LEU A 680 23.79 24.32 -2.32
CA LEU A 680 23.61 23.02 -2.96
C LEU A 680 22.70 22.19 -2.07
N GLY A 681 21.62 21.66 -2.61
CA GLY A 681 20.64 20.91 -1.84
C GLY A 681 20.08 19.72 -2.59
N THR A 682 19.17 19.02 -1.93
CA THR A 682 18.40 17.92 -2.52
C THR A 682 16.93 18.11 -2.20
N ASN A 683 16.07 17.92 -3.20
CA ASN A 683 14.63 18.00 -3.01
C ASN A 683 14.06 16.70 -2.39
N PHE A 684 12.73 16.64 -2.23
CA PHE A 684 12.05 15.47 -1.67
C PHE A 684 12.29 14.17 -2.44
N SER A 685 12.52 14.26 -3.76
CA SER A 685 12.80 13.15 -4.68
C SER A 685 14.27 12.72 -4.69
N ASN A 686 15.08 13.34 -3.82
CA ASN A 686 16.54 13.17 -3.75
C ASN A 686 17.24 13.59 -5.06
N ASP A 687 16.63 14.54 -5.79
CA ASP A 687 17.25 15.18 -6.94
C ASP A 687 18.04 16.39 -6.44
N ALA A 688 19.28 16.51 -6.91
CA ALA A 688 20.15 17.61 -6.53
C ALA A 688 19.67 18.91 -7.18
N PHE A 689 19.78 20.02 -6.46
CA PHE A 689 19.59 21.36 -7.00
C PHE A 689 20.70 22.29 -6.54
N PHE A 690 20.93 23.35 -7.29
CA PHE A 690 21.79 24.46 -6.91
C PHE A 690 21.08 25.79 -7.16
N THR A 691 21.37 26.77 -6.31
CA THR A 691 20.84 28.14 -6.48
C THR A 691 21.80 29.18 -5.92
N ASN A 692 21.80 30.34 -6.55
CA ASN A 692 22.45 31.57 -6.10
C ASN A 692 21.75 32.22 -4.88
N GLY A 693 20.61 31.68 -4.43
CA GLY A 693 19.89 32.13 -3.25
C GLY A 693 19.10 33.43 -3.41
N LYS A 694 18.97 33.93 -4.65
CA LYS A 694 18.19 35.12 -4.97
C LYS A 694 16.71 34.82 -5.16
N LEU A 695 15.87 35.80 -4.87
CA LEU A 695 14.41 35.75 -4.99
C LEU A 695 13.90 36.96 -5.80
N TYR A 696 12.82 36.74 -6.57
CA TYR A 696 12.09 37.82 -7.27
C TYR A 696 10.85 38.26 -6.48
N ILE A 697 10.75 39.56 -6.23
CA ILE A 697 9.51 40.21 -5.78
C ILE A 697 8.81 40.74 -7.04
N VAL A 698 7.61 40.25 -7.32
CA VAL A 698 6.85 40.57 -8.55
C VAL A 698 5.50 41.17 -8.16
N LYS A 699 5.25 42.40 -8.63
CA LYS A 699 3.97 43.09 -8.48
C LYS A 699 3.18 43.02 -9.79
N PHE A 700 1.96 42.47 -9.73
CA PHE A 700 1.06 42.38 -10.88
C PHE A 700 0.28 43.69 -11.10
N LYS A 701 -0.04 43.98 -12.37
CA LYS A 701 -0.84 45.14 -12.80
C LYS A 701 -2.32 45.06 -12.42
#